data_AF-A0A945A0D9-F1
#
_entry.id   AF-A0A945A0D9-F1
#
_cell.length_a   1.000
_cell.length_b   1.000
_cell.length_c   1.000
_cell.angle_alpha   90.00
_cell.angle_beta   90.00
_cell.angle_gamma   90.00
#
_symmetry.space_group_name_H-M   'P 1'
#
loop_
_entity.id
_entity.type
_entity.pdbx_description
1 polymer ?
#
loop_
_entity_poly.entity_id
_entity_poly.type
_entity_poly.pdbx_seq_one_letter_code
_entity_poly.pdbx_strand_id
1 'polypeptide(L)'
;MSRRGFTAVEVLLTIGVIGVTAGVSVPMYRNYQVRSDLDLAVVQTLGGLSRAQLLSQTGQEDDMWGFRVPEGTIFQGASFAIRDPDFDEILTLPASVSVYGIEEVVFSRIDGIPSPTGDIILEALNGEQRTITVSEDGMLSPSDIQEPDMGETGDTGSDSGDTGAETGGDSGDSGDTGDSGDSGDSGDTGDSGSDSGGGDDDDGGGGSSGGGGDDDDDGPVTCEDRFSVSNDGTIQTTGTVSMTAKALGAEITYGAGGPEIQVRAHVSTDGGSTWNMLFSGSEIDGGEEQTLHNITSDQQLIVKINGRYGWLFNKTYLSNDGSGHIEVLRNGDTPPDYDVFDNQESLSTFLADVIDEDGNISIGEYDVILLGELGSLGTSTSDFQDAVLLLSFNQETGSCADSTDPRFKVEWERLENSGQGNAKKKVYVGPNAWAYGEGQWIPLLGTDNQIATDGGLVEEVEGLSIQRKNGNIRVLAHGSHSGGSKEIVDARIIFEGAKITALVNDTGNNKTENPFDNVLNDGAGGDEVVLAYDSGSVLFQTRVTGLDDALFVHWTPYSGGTSDDDDSGDSGSSDDDDDSSSDDDDSGTTNDEDDGDGDNDDGVANNDDDDDGDGDDDDGIANNSEGDIDPCAAAFTVNNGRIVLGEAADISFRALGSHVTYGKGGPEIEVRLNVSTDGGSTWRSLFGFKDIDGGEDDYLTDIPSGSTIILKAEGRRSWLFRQQTQAGDGSGRIKIFRRKQSDPNTTIFATPSKLKSFVRTRISSRKVMVGAKEALALVELQDLGSGADFQDAAILLTIEKPASQGICGGFDDDDDSSSSSDDDDDSSSDDDDSGSSGGSDDDDETSEEESNPDIAICHFPPGNPRNHTTLTIPRSSWAAHGAHGDRQGECEGDEDGDGILNSLDLCPDTYMPEPVPTEHMLFKRYALTNDSHIFRIGPRKKISDFTLNDTKGCSCEQLIDVSEGKKSYRFSQYPRLKRQMRSLFPFYTRGARQFGCGKAILRMIQRNAN
;
A
#
# COMPACT_ATOMS: atom_id res chain seq x y z
N MET A 1 -55.60 -27.57 47.89
CA MET A 1 -54.77 -26.57 47.19
C MET A 1 -55.22 -25.19 47.64
N SER A 2 -54.54 -24.56 48.61
CA SER A 2 -54.79 -23.14 48.89
C SER A 2 -53.94 -22.32 47.92
N ARG A 3 -54.57 -21.46 47.13
CA ARG A 3 -53.87 -20.48 46.32
C ARG A 3 -53.31 -19.43 47.29
N ARG A 4 -51.99 -19.38 47.43
CA ARG A 4 -51.29 -18.32 48.18
C ARG A 4 -51.43 -17.04 47.36
N GLY A 5 -52.20 -16.08 47.85
CA GLY A 5 -52.29 -14.73 47.29
C GLY A 5 -51.31 -13.80 47.98
N PHE A 6 -50.94 -12.71 47.31
CA PHE A 6 -50.07 -11.66 47.85
C PHE A 6 -50.74 -10.96 49.04
N THR A 7 -49.94 -10.62 50.05
CA THR A 7 -50.41 -9.86 51.21
C THR A 7 -50.59 -8.39 50.84
N ALA A 8 -51.50 -7.70 51.54
CA ALA A 8 -51.73 -6.26 51.31
C ALA A 8 -50.45 -5.43 51.50
N VAL A 9 -49.53 -5.87 52.37
CA VAL A 9 -48.25 -5.19 52.60
C VAL A 9 -47.29 -5.38 51.42
N GLU A 10 -47.20 -6.57 50.83
CA GLU A 10 -46.39 -6.82 49.64
C GLU A 10 -46.90 -6.01 48.42
N VAL A 11 -48.22 -5.88 48.28
CA VAL A 11 -48.82 -5.04 47.23
C VAL A 11 -48.50 -3.56 47.46
N LEU A 12 -48.55 -3.07 48.70
CA LEU A 12 -48.19 -1.68 49.00
C LEU A 12 -46.70 -1.39 48.81
N LEU A 13 -45.83 -2.35 49.16
CA LEU A 13 -44.38 -2.20 49.00
C LEU A 13 -43.97 -2.21 47.53
N THR A 14 -44.57 -3.09 46.72
CA THR A 14 -44.33 -3.12 45.26
C THR A 14 -44.81 -1.84 44.58
N ILE A 15 -45.99 -1.31 44.93
CA ILE A 15 -46.47 -0.03 44.41
C ILE A 15 -45.56 1.13 44.85
N GLY A 16 -45.05 1.10 46.09
CA GLY A 16 -44.10 2.08 46.59
C GLY A 16 -42.78 2.09 45.82
N VAL A 17 -42.21 0.90 45.56
CA VAL A 17 -40.98 0.76 44.77
C VAL A 17 -41.20 1.24 43.34
N ILE A 18 -42.31 0.85 42.69
CA ILE A 18 -42.66 1.32 41.34
C ILE A 18 -42.82 2.85 41.32
N GLY A 19 -43.39 3.45 42.37
CA GLY A 19 -43.54 4.90 42.47
C GLY A 19 -42.20 5.64 42.58
N VAL A 20 -41.27 5.11 43.38
CA VAL A 20 -39.92 5.69 43.55
C VAL A 20 -39.09 5.52 42.29
N THR A 21 -39.09 4.32 41.68
CA THR A 21 -38.35 4.09 40.44
C THR A 21 -38.91 4.92 39.29
N ALA A 22 -40.23 4.98 39.11
CA ALA A 22 -40.83 5.86 38.11
C ALA A 22 -40.51 7.35 38.36
N GLY A 23 -40.44 7.76 39.63
CA GLY A 23 -40.08 9.13 40.01
C GLY A 23 -38.66 9.55 39.57
N VAL A 24 -37.72 8.61 39.48
CA VAL A 24 -36.33 8.85 39.04
C VAL A 24 -36.13 8.56 37.55
N SER A 25 -36.68 7.44 37.06
CA SER A 25 -36.46 6.98 35.69
C SER A 25 -37.14 7.87 34.65
N VAL A 26 -38.33 8.41 34.93
CA VAL A 26 -39.05 9.28 33.97
C VAL A 26 -38.30 10.59 33.66
N PRO A 27 -37.81 11.37 34.64
CA PRO A 27 -37.04 12.58 34.34
C PRO A 27 -35.68 12.29 33.67
N MET A 28 -34.98 11.21 34.06
CA MET A 28 -33.73 10.82 33.38
C MET A 28 -33.96 10.41 31.93
N TYR A 29 -35.00 9.62 31.67
CA TYR A 29 -35.37 9.23 30.31
C TYR A 29 -35.75 10.45 29.46
N ARG A 30 -36.43 11.43 30.05
CA ARG A 30 -36.76 12.69 29.36
C ARG A 30 -35.52 13.49 28.97
N ASN A 31 -34.53 13.60 29.86
CA ASN A 31 -33.26 14.29 29.53
C ASN A 31 -32.47 13.54 28.45
N TYR A 32 -32.45 12.21 28.51
CA TYR A 32 -31.83 11.38 27.47
C TYR A 32 -32.49 11.58 26.11
N GLN A 33 -33.83 11.60 26.05
CA GLN A 33 -34.56 11.89 24.81
C GLN A 33 -34.22 13.27 24.24
N VAL A 34 -34.13 14.30 25.09
CA VAL A 34 -33.80 15.67 24.65
C VAL A 34 -32.39 15.77 24.08
N ARG A 35 -31.40 15.09 24.69
CA ARG A 35 -30.04 14.97 24.14
C ARG A 35 -30.00 14.22 22.81
N SER A 36 -30.70 13.09 22.75
CA SER A 36 -30.80 12.30 21.52
C SER A 36 -31.46 13.08 20.37
N ASP A 37 -32.43 13.93 20.67
CA ASP A 37 -33.07 14.81 19.68
C ASP A 37 -32.11 15.90 19.19
N LEU A 38 -31.28 16.47 20.09
CA LEU A 38 -30.26 17.46 19.74
C LEU A 38 -29.19 16.87 18.80
N ASP A 39 -28.67 15.69 19.10
CA ASP A 39 -27.68 15.02 18.25
C ASP A 39 -28.29 14.65 16.88
N LEU A 40 -29.55 14.19 16.85
CA LEU A 40 -30.26 13.93 15.60
C LEU A 40 -30.41 15.21 14.77
N ALA A 41 -30.71 16.35 15.40
CA ALA A 41 -30.81 17.64 14.72
C ALA A 41 -29.48 18.10 14.11
N VAL A 42 -28.35 17.87 14.82
CA VAL A 42 -27.00 18.16 14.30
C VAL A 42 -26.70 17.33 13.06
N VAL A 43 -26.91 16.01 13.13
CA VAL A 43 -26.64 15.10 12.01
C VAL A 43 -27.51 15.42 10.79
N GLN A 44 -28.80 15.70 11.00
CA GLN A 44 -29.73 16.08 9.92
C GLN A 44 -29.34 17.41 9.29
N THR A 45 -28.90 18.39 10.08
CA THR A 45 -28.48 19.70 9.60
C THR A 45 -27.19 19.60 8.78
N LEU A 46 -26.17 18.89 9.28
CA LEU A 46 -24.92 18.65 8.55
C LEU A 46 -25.16 17.88 7.25
N GLY A 47 -25.99 16.83 7.31
CA GLY A 47 -26.35 16.04 6.13
C GLY A 47 -27.12 16.87 5.09
N GLY A 48 -28.04 17.74 5.54
CA GLY A 48 -28.79 18.65 4.67
C GLY A 48 -27.90 19.67 3.96
N LEU A 49 -27.02 20.33 4.71
CA LEU A 49 -26.04 21.29 4.18
C LEU A 49 -25.08 20.63 3.19
N SER A 50 -24.50 19.48 3.55
CA SER A 50 -23.57 18.75 2.69
C SER A 50 -24.24 18.28 1.39
N ARG A 51 -25.51 17.86 1.49
CA ARG A 51 -26.30 17.45 0.32
C ARG A 51 -26.63 18.63 -0.59
N ALA A 52 -27.04 19.77 -0.05
CA ALA A 52 -27.28 20.98 -0.81
C ALA A 52 -26.00 21.48 -1.53
N GLN A 53 -24.84 21.41 -0.85
CA GLN A 53 -23.55 21.73 -1.45
C GLN A 53 -23.21 20.81 -2.62
N LEU A 54 -23.36 19.49 -2.46
CA LEU A 54 -23.10 18.51 -3.50
C LEU A 54 -24.04 18.69 -4.72
N LEU A 55 -25.32 18.96 -4.48
CA LEU A 55 -26.30 19.21 -5.55
C LEU A 55 -25.92 20.45 -6.38
N SER A 56 -25.43 21.51 -5.72
CA SER A 56 -24.94 22.72 -6.38
C SER A 56 -23.64 22.50 -7.17
N GLN A 57 -22.70 21.72 -6.62
CA GLN A 57 -21.40 21.44 -7.25
C GLN A 57 -21.52 20.49 -8.45
N THR A 58 -22.42 19.51 -8.35
CA THR A 58 -22.69 18.56 -9.45
C THR A 58 -23.51 19.20 -10.59
N GLY A 59 -23.97 20.43 -10.42
CA GLY A 59 -24.81 21.15 -11.37
C GLY A 59 -26.14 20.45 -11.62
N GLN A 60 -26.67 19.75 -10.60
CA GLN A 60 -27.93 19.05 -10.72
C GLN A 60 -29.05 20.05 -11.03
N GLU A 61 -29.80 19.79 -12.11
CA GLU A 61 -30.80 20.70 -12.68
C GLU A 61 -30.27 22.10 -13.09
N ASP A 62 -28.94 22.29 -13.20
CA ASP A 62 -28.23 23.52 -13.60
C ASP A 62 -28.46 24.76 -12.70
N ASP A 63 -28.88 24.54 -11.45
CA ASP A 63 -29.23 25.61 -10.50
C ASP A 63 -28.43 25.54 -9.18
N MET A 64 -28.55 26.57 -8.36
CA MET A 64 -28.02 26.61 -7.00
C MET A 64 -28.97 25.89 -6.04
N TRP A 65 -28.41 25.26 -5.02
CA TRP A 65 -29.16 24.56 -4.00
C TRP A 65 -28.76 25.07 -2.62
N GLY A 66 -29.73 25.09 -1.72
CA GLY A 66 -29.54 25.52 -0.35
C GLY A 66 -30.22 24.60 0.66
N PHE A 67 -29.89 24.81 1.92
CA PHE A 67 -30.54 24.15 3.04
C PHE A 67 -31.10 25.20 4.00
N ARG A 68 -32.37 25.05 4.34
CA ARG A 68 -33.09 25.88 5.30
C ARG A 68 -33.20 25.09 6.60
N VAL A 69 -32.52 25.56 7.64
CA VAL A 69 -32.32 24.82 8.88
C VAL A 69 -33.61 24.72 9.71
N PRO A 70 -34.35 25.81 10.04
CA PRO A 70 -35.53 25.70 10.91
C PRO A 70 -36.63 24.79 10.36
N GLU A 71 -36.81 24.78 9.05
CA GLU A 71 -37.76 23.93 8.34
C GLU A 71 -37.17 22.56 7.94
N GLY A 72 -35.86 22.38 8.09
CA GLY A 72 -35.15 21.18 7.68
C GLY A 72 -35.35 20.86 6.20
N THR A 73 -35.25 21.83 5.30
CA THR A 73 -35.59 21.65 3.88
C THR A 73 -34.39 21.93 2.98
N ILE A 74 -34.01 20.95 2.16
CA ILE A 74 -33.11 21.15 1.03
C ILE A 74 -33.95 21.69 -0.12
N PHE A 75 -33.50 22.77 -0.74
CA PHE A 75 -34.25 23.44 -1.79
C PHE A 75 -33.37 23.82 -2.98
N GLN A 76 -34.01 23.91 -4.14
CA GLN A 76 -33.42 24.46 -5.35
C GLN A 76 -33.77 25.95 -5.48
N GLY A 77 -32.76 26.82 -5.59
CA GLY A 77 -32.91 28.24 -5.85
C GLY A 77 -31.92 29.11 -5.08
N ALA A 78 -31.86 30.41 -5.43
CA ALA A 78 -30.89 31.34 -4.85
C ALA A 78 -31.19 31.80 -3.40
N SER A 79 -32.36 31.48 -2.87
CA SER A 79 -32.74 31.58 -1.44
C SER A 79 -34.02 30.79 -1.20
N PHE A 80 -34.33 30.47 0.06
CA PHE A 80 -35.51 29.65 0.38
C PHE A 80 -36.83 30.34 -0.05
N ALA A 81 -36.84 31.67 -0.07
CA ALA A 81 -38.01 32.48 -0.41
C ALA A 81 -38.40 32.43 -1.90
N ILE A 82 -37.45 32.17 -2.81
CA ILE A 82 -37.68 32.13 -4.26
C ILE A 82 -37.37 30.76 -4.87
N ARG A 83 -37.32 29.73 -4.03
CA ARG A 83 -37.06 28.36 -4.42
C ARG A 83 -38.16 27.76 -5.31
N ASP A 84 -37.83 26.65 -5.96
CA ASP A 84 -38.81 25.79 -6.63
C ASP A 84 -39.31 24.69 -5.66
N PRO A 85 -40.58 24.73 -5.19
CA PRO A 85 -41.09 23.79 -4.22
C PRO A 85 -41.23 22.34 -4.74
N ASP A 86 -41.21 22.12 -6.06
CA ASP A 86 -41.32 20.78 -6.64
C ASP A 86 -40.07 19.93 -6.38
N PHE A 87 -38.96 20.58 -5.99
CA PHE A 87 -37.67 19.96 -5.68
C PHE A 87 -37.33 19.97 -4.19
N ASP A 88 -38.24 20.41 -3.32
CA ASP A 88 -38.03 20.44 -1.87
C ASP A 88 -37.84 19.01 -1.33
N GLU A 89 -36.71 18.77 -0.66
CA GLU A 89 -36.48 17.55 0.13
C GLU A 89 -36.52 17.88 1.62
N ILE A 90 -37.37 17.19 2.38
CA ILE A 90 -37.62 17.50 3.79
C ILE A 90 -36.88 16.51 4.70
N LEU A 91 -36.01 17.06 5.54
CA LEU A 91 -35.31 16.44 6.65
C LEU A 91 -35.87 17.02 7.96
N THR A 92 -36.96 16.42 8.45
CA THR A 92 -37.67 16.94 9.63
C THR A 92 -36.78 16.97 10.88
N LEU A 93 -36.54 18.17 11.42
CA LEU A 93 -35.89 18.36 12.71
C LEU A 93 -36.85 18.08 13.89
N PRO A 94 -36.36 17.55 15.02
CA PRO A 94 -37.17 17.38 16.23
C PRO A 94 -37.71 18.72 16.76
N ALA A 95 -39.01 18.75 17.12
CA ALA A 95 -39.66 19.95 17.67
C ALA A 95 -39.16 20.37 19.07
N SER A 96 -38.31 19.55 19.69
CA SER A 96 -37.60 19.77 20.95
C SER A 96 -36.31 20.59 20.79
N VAL A 97 -35.95 20.98 19.55
CA VAL A 97 -34.76 21.77 19.24
C VAL A 97 -35.18 23.10 18.62
N SER A 98 -34.59 24.20 19.13
CA SER A 98 -34.71 25.55 18.58
C SER A 98 -33.45 25.90 17.81
N VAL A 99 -33.59 26.65 16.72
CA VAL A 99 -32.48 27.05 15.85
C VAL A 99 -32.24 28.56 15.99
N TYR A 100 -30.99 28.96 16.14
CA TYR A 100 -30.53 30.35 16.17
C TYR A 100 -29.33 30.54 15.23
N GLY A 101 -28.89 31.79 15.03
CA GLY A 101 -27.78 32.12 14.15
C GLY A 101 -28.23 32.23 12.70
N ILE A 102 -27.47 31.67 11.77
CA ILE A 102 -27.87 31.63 10.36
C ILE A 102 -28.94 30.55 10.14
N GLU A 103 -30.01 30.89 9.40
CA GLU A 103 -31.17 30.01 9.24
C GLU A 103 -31.21 29.31 7.88
N GLU A 104 -30.47 29.80 6.89
CA GLU A 104 -30.30 29.14 5.60
C GLU A 104 -28.91 29.37 5.05
N VAL A 105 -28.45 28.42 4.26
CA VAL A 105 -27.19 28.51 3.51
C VAL A 105 -27.46 28.04 2.09
N VAL A 106 -27.10 28.87 1.11
CA VAL A 106 -27.16 28.55 -0.31
C VAL A 106 -25.74 28.40 -0.84
N PHE A 107 -25.52 27.39 -1.68
CA PHE A 107 -24.20 27.11 -2.24
C PHE A 107 -24.14 27.57 -3.70
N SER A 108 -23.03 28.21 -4.07
CA SER A 108 -22.80 28.62 -5.46
C SER A 108 -22.73 27.42 -6.39
N ARG A 109 -23.19 27.60 -7.64
CA ARG A 109 -23.14 26.55 -8.66
C ARG A 109 -21.68 26.24 -9.00
N ILE A 110 -21.37 24.96 -9.22
CA ILE A 110 -20.02 24.46 -9.58
C ILE A 110 -19.00 24.57 -8.44
N ASP A 111 -18.84 25.75 -7.84
CA ASP A 111 -17.80 25.99 -6.84
C ASP A 111 -18.25 25.62 -5.42
N GLY A 112 -19.56 25.59 -5.14
CA GLY A 112 -20.11 25.15 -3.85
C GLY A 112 -19.75 26.05 -2.67
N ILE A 113 -19.54 27.34 -2.93
CA ILE A 113 -19.20 28.34 -1.92
C ILE A 113 -20.48 28.71 -1.15
N PRO A 114 -20.49 28.59 0.19
CA PRO A 114 -21.67 28.90 1.00
C PRO A 114 -21.93 30.41 1.07
N SER A 115 -23.21 30.78 1.13
CA SER A 115 -23.66 32.14 1.40
C SER A 115 -25.04 32.12 2.07
N PRO A 116 -25.22 32.71 3.27
CA PRO A 116 -24.22 33.33 4.15
C PRO A 116 -23.32 32.30 4.86
N THR A 117 -22.19 32.77 5.41
CA THR A 117 -21.30 32.03 6.31
C THR A 117 -21.51 32.47 7.76
N GLY A 118 -21.12 31.63 8.72
CA GLY A 118 -21.30 31.87 10.16
C GLY A 118 -21.84 30.66 10.91
N ASP A 119 -22.35 30.88 12.11
CA ASP A 119 -22.75 29.82 13.03
C ASP A 119 -24.26 29.53 12.98
N ILE A 120 -24.60 28.24 12.97
CA ILE A 120 -25.93 27.69 13.21
C ILE A 120 -25.92 27.12 14.63
N ILE A 121 -26.76 27.65 15.51
CA ILE A 121 -26.82 27.21 16.91
C ILE A 121 -28.10 26.41 17.11
N LEU A 122 -27.98 25.16 17.54
CA LEU A 122 -29.07 24.26 17.87
C LEU A 122 -29.16 24.15 19.39
N GLU A 123 -30.31 24.54 19.96
CA GLU A 123 -30.56 24.50 21.41
C GLU A 123 -31.72 23.56 21.73
N ALA A 124 -31.47 22.62 22.62
CA ALA A 124 -32.49 21.70 23.09
C ALA A 124 -33.30 22.29 24.26
N LEU A 125 -34.50 21.76 24.52
CA LEU A 125 -35.40 22.26 25.58
C LEU A 125 -34.81 22.26 27.01
N ASN A 126 -33.73 21.52 27.25
CA ASN A 126 -32.99 21.50 28.52
C ASN A 126 -31.90 22.59 28.62
N GLY A 127 -31.72 23.41 27.58
CA GLY A 127 -30.74 24.49 27.51
C GLY A 127 -29.37 24.09 26.96
N GLU A 128 -29.16 22.81 26.61
CA GLU A 128 -27.92 22.36 25.98
C GLU A 128 -27.85 22.84 24.52
N GLN A 129 -26.66 23.29 24.13
CA GLN A 129 -26.41 23.85 22.80
C GLN A 129 -25.35 23.07 22.04
N ARG A 130 -25.50 23.04 20.72
CA ARG A 130 -24.50 22.60 19.74
C ARG A 130 -24.40 23.66 18.66
N THR A 131 -23.19 24.02 18.27
CA THR A 131 -22.93 25.01 17.22
C THR A 131 -22.37 24.30 15.99
N ILE A 132 -22.89 24.64 14.81
CA ILE A 132 -22.34 24.21 13.52
C ILE A 132 -21.81 25.46 12.83
N THR A 133 -20.50 25.53 12.64
CA THR A 133 -19.85 26.64 11.94
C THR A 133 -19.79 26.35 10.44
N VAL A 134 -20.23 27.32 9.65
CA VAL A 134 -20.17 27.33 8.18
C VAL A 134 -19.12 28.34 7.75
N SER A 135 -17.97 27.86 7.30
CA SER A 135 -16.82 28.69 6.92
C SER A 135 -16.88 29.19 5.48
N GLU A 136 -16.08 30.21 5.15
CA GLU A 136 -16.02 30.81 3.80
C GLU A 136 -15.53 29.85 2.70
N ASP A 137 -14.76 28.83 3.06
CA ASP A 137 -14.28 27.78 2.15
C ASP A 137 -15.26 26.60 2.00
N GLY A 138 -16.42 26.62 2.68
CA GLY A 138 -17.44 25.58 2.55
C GLY A 138 -17.27 24.38 3.48
N MET A 139 -16.40 24.48 4.49
CA MET A 139 -16.26 23.50 5.56
C MET A 139 -17.42 23.64 6.57
N LEU A 140 -17.88 22.50 7.10
CA LEU A 140 -18.95 22.40 8.10
C LEU A 140 -18.38 21.72 9.35
N SER A 141 -18.40 22.40 10.50
CA SER A 141 -17.79 21.89 11.73
C SER A 141 -18.76 21.95 12.91
N PRO A 142 -19.16 20.81 13.52
CA PRO A 142 -19.95 20.81 14.75
C PRO A 142 -19.07 20.99 16.00
N SER A 143 -19.58 21.66 17.02
CA SER A 143 -18.98 21.78 18.35
C SER A 143 -19.38 20.63 19.28
N ASP A 144 -18.67 20.49 20.40
CA ASP A 144 -19.13 19.67 21.54
C ASP A 144 -20.40 20.23 22.19
N ILE A 145 -21.07 19.42 23.03
CA ILE A 145 -22.24 19.85 23.80
C ILE A 145 -21.80 20.96 24.76
N GLN A 146 -22.41 22.13 24.64
CA GLN A 146 -22.20 23.23 25.56
C GLN A 146 -23.38 23.30 26.53
N GLU A 147 -23.08 23.16 27.83
CA GLU A 147 -24.08 23.38 28.88
C GLU A 147 -24.41 24.87 28.98
N PRO A 148 -25.66 25.23 29.34
CA PRO A 148 -26.03 26.64 29.47
C PRO A 148 -25.17 27.30 30.56
N ASP A 149 -24.39 28.30 30.16
CA ASP A 149 -23.61 29.13 31.07
C ASP A 149 -24.58 29.81 32.05
N MET A 150 -24.65 29.31 33.29
CA MET A 150 -25.40 29.96 34.35
C MET A 150 -24.65 31.22 34.74
N GLY A 151 -24.94 32.29 34.00
CA GLY A 151 -24.34 33.61 34.18
C GLY A 151 -24.19 33.98 35.65
N GLU A 152 -22.95 34.33 35.99
CA GLU A 152 -22.52 34.88 37.26
C GLU A 152 -23.38 36.12 37.59
N THR A 153 -24.38 35.92 38.43
CA THR A 153 -25.18 37.00 39.00
C THR A 153 -24.52 37.43 40.29
N GLY A 154 -23.99 38.65 40.28
CA GLY A 154 -23.32 39.23 41.44
C GLY A 154 -24.22 39.30 42.67
N ASP A 155 -23.63 39.03 43.83
CA ASP A 155 -24.05 39.69 45.06
C ASP A 155 -22.84 39.99 45.95
N THR A 156 -22.89 41.22 46.42
CA THR A 156 -22.07 41.88 47.42
C THR A 156 -22.09 41.18 48.78
N GLY A 157 -20.92 41.00 49.39
CA GLY A 157 -20.84 40.49 50.76
C GLY A 157 -19.44 40.61 51.36
N SER A 158 -19.10 41.79 51.87
CA SER A 158 -18.02 41.98 52.85
C SER A 158 -18.30 41.17 54.12
N ASP A 159 -17.32 40.44 54.67
CA ASP A 159 -16.63 40.82 55.91
C ASP A 159 -15.53 39.81 56.34
N SER A 160 -14.36 40.36 56.64
CA SER A 160 -13.42 40.05 57.74
C SER A 160 -12.90 38.63 58.08
N GLY A 161 -11.57 38.57 58.18
CA GLY A 161 -10.78 37.72 59.10
C GLY A 161 -10.30 36.41 58.48
N ASP A 162 -9.05 35.96 58.60
CA ASP A 162 -7.99 36.23 59.55
C ASP A 162 -6.66 35.74 58.96
N THR A 163 -5.60 36.50 59.18
CA THR A 163 -4.24 36.25 58.67
C THR A 163 -3.40 35.56 59.73
N GLY A 164 -2.65 34.53 59.35
CA GLY A 164 -1.67 33.88 60.22
C GLY A 164 -0.51 33.25 59.44
N ALA A 165 0.36 34.09 58.87
CA ALA A 165 1.71 33.71 58.46
C ALA A 165 2.71 34.60 59.21
N GLU A 166 3.52 33.99 60.07
CA GLU A 166 4.57 34.66 60.83
C GLU A 166 5.92 34.61 60.09
N THR A 167 6.45 35.83 59.84
CA THR A 167 7.85 36.30 60.05
C THR A 167 8.99 35.69 59.22
N GLY A 168 9.94 36.44 58.66
CA GLY A 168 10.26 37.88 58.69
C GLY A 168 11.40 38.16 57.69
N GLY A 169 11.39 39.30 56.98
CA GLY A 169 12.20 40.50 57.26
C GLY A 169 13.53 40.47 56.47
N ASP A 170 14.07 41.52 55.85
CA ASP A 170 13.82 42.96 55.88
C ASP A 170 14.70 43.66 54.80
N SER A 171 14.21 44.80 54.31
CA SER A 171 14.92 45.97 53.71
C SER A 171 15.53 45.87 52.30
N GLY A 172 15.37 46.85 51.38
CA GLY A 172 14.64 48.12 51.32
C GLY A 172 14.63 48.62 49.86
N ASP A 173 13.55 49.28 49.41
CA ASP A 173 13.48 50.74 49.13
C ASP A 173 14.25 51.17 47.84
N SER A 174 13.73 51.89 46.84
CA SER A 174 12.54 52.75 46.66
C SER A 174 12.41 53.15 45.17
N GLY A 175 11.20 53.56 44.74
CA GLY A 175 10.92 54.52 43.65
C GLY A 175 10.68 53.89 42.26
N ASP A 176 9.46 53.65 41.79
CA ASP A 176 8.39 54.60 41.42
C ASP A 176 8.87 55.73 40.47
N THR A 177 8.46 55.69 39.20
CA THR A 177 7.58 56.70 38.56
C THR A 177 7.49 56.54 37.04
N GLY A 178 6.25 56.66 36.54
CA GLY A 178 5.91 57.31 35.27
C GLY A 178 5.96 56.41 34.03
N ASP A 179 4.86 55.81 33.58
CA ASP A 179 3.65 56.42 33.00
C ASP A 179 3.88 57.05 31.60
N SER A 180 2.97 56.66 30.70
CA SER A 180 2.60 57.27 29.42
C SER A 180 3.62 57.08 28.28
N GLY A 181 3.27 56.51 27.13
CA GLY A 181 1.95 56.32 26.56
C GLY A 181 2.04 56.61 25.07
N ASP A 182 1.15 55.95 24.35
CA ASP A 182 0.53 56.43 23.11
C ASP A 182 1.26 56.19 21.78
N SER A 183 0.61 55.29 21.04
CA SER A 183 0.32 55.25 19.60
C SER A 183 1.37 55.60 18.56
N GLY A 184 1.36 54.75 17.53
CA GLY A 184 1.27 55.28 16.17
C GLY A 184 2.20 54.59 15.18
N ASP A 185 1.60 53.68 14.44
CA ASP A 185 1.60 53.71 12.98
C ASP A 185 2.88 53.26 12.25
N SER A 186 2.72 52.10 11.62
CA SER A 186 3.03 51.77 10.22
C SER A 186 4.28 52.37 9.57
N GLY A 187 5.06 51.47 8.95
CA GLY A 187 5.83 51.82 7.77
C GLY A 187 7.16 51.12 7.69
N ASP A 188 7.11 49.88 7.18
CA ASP A 188 7.80 49.51 5.94
C ASP A 188 9.11 50.25 5.65
N THR A 189 10.23 49.54 5.73
CA THR A 189 11.07 49.19 4.57
C THR A 189 12.45 48.72 5.04
N GLY A 190 12.86 47.58 4.48
CA GLY A 190 14.12 47.52 3.76
C GLY A 190 15.41 47.60 4.57
N ASP A 191 15.93 46.41 4.84
CA ASP A 191 17.19 45.95 4.26
C ASP A 191 18.52 46.44 4.87
N SER A 192 19.45 45.48 4.85
CA SER A 192 20.89 45.60 4.94
C SER A 192 21.50 45.85 6.33
N GLY A 193 21.88 44.74 6.96
CA GLY A 193 23.26 44.28 6.76
C GLY A 193 24.26 44.60 7.86
N SER A 194 25.21 43.66 7.95
CA SER A 194 26.46 43.64 8.72
C SER A 194 26.29 43.51 10.23
N ASP A 195 26.56 42.31 10.76
CA ASP A 195 27.92 41.85 11.10
C ASP A 195 28.64 42.85 11.99
N SER A 196 28.88 42.45 13.24
CA SER A 196 30.23 42.02 13.61
C SER A 196 30.31 41.82 15.12
N GLY A 197 30.86 40.68 15.50
CA GLY A 197 31.86 40.63 16.55
C GLY A 197 31.32 40.50 17.96
N GLY A 198 31.13 39.26 18.37
CA GLY A 198 32.23 38.53 19.00
C GLY A 198 32.55 38.93 20.44
N GLY A 199 32.73 37.91 21.26
CA GLY A 199 33.24 38.07 22.61
C GLY A 199 32.68 37.02 23.53
N ASP A 200 33.15 35.79 23.34
CA ASP A 200 33.11 34.70 24.30
C ASP A 200 33.68 35.13 25.65
N ASP A 201 33.17 34.52 26.71
CA ASP A 201 33.97 33.83 27.74
C ASP A 201 33.00 33.29 28.82
N ASP A 202 32.85 31.97 28.78
CA ASP A 202 32.93 31.02 29.89
C ASP A 202 32.39 31.42 31.28
N ASP A 203 31.41 30.65 31.79
CA ASP A 203 31.74 29.49 32.63
C ASP A 203 30.46 28.82 33.21
N GLY A 204 30.35 27.51 32.94
CA GLY A 204 30.14 26.48 33.96
C GLY A 204 28.79 26.35 34.67
N GLY A 205 28.14 25.20 34.46
CA GLY A 205 27.18 24.68 35.45
C GLY A 205 26.26 23.59 34.92
N GLY A 206 26.71 22.34 35.01
CA GLY A 206 26.01 21.16 34.49
C GLY A 206 24.68 20.81 35.17
N GLY A 207 23.91 20.01 34.43
CA GLY A 207 22.69 19.34 34.88
C GLY A 207 22.36 18.21 33.92
N SER A 208 22.80 17.01 34.27
CA SER A 208 22.52 15.76 33.57
C SER A 208 21.14 15.22 33.96
N SER A 209 20.31 14.92 32.96
CA SER A 209 19.16 14.00 32.98
C SER A 209 18.82 13.78 31.49
N GLY A 210 19.07 12.63 30.87
CA GLY A 210 18.52 11.32 31.23
C GLY A 210 17.17 11.17 30.54
N GLY A 211 17.09 10.38 29.47
CA GLY A 211 15.84 10.10 28.77
C GLY A 211 16.02 9.42 27.42
N GLY A 212 16.07 8.08 27.45
CA GLY A 212 15.53 7.15 26.46
C GLY A 212 16.04 7.23 25.03
N GLY A 213 16.97 6.33 24.69
CA GLY A 213 17.01 5.79 23.34
C GLY A 213 15.89 4.78 23.17
N ASP A 214 15.39 4.65 21.95
CA ASP A 214 15.06 3.34 21.40
C ASP A 214 15.37 3.37 19.90
N ASP A 215 16.09 2.33 19.53
CA ASP A 215 16.69 2.02 18.24
C ASP A 215 15.60 1.48 17.29
N ASP A 216 15.27 2.21 16.22
CA ASP A 216 14.59 1.63 15.06
C ASP A 216 15.59 1.56 13.90
N ASP A 217 16.47 0.56 14.01
CA ASP A 217 17.25 0.01 12.90
C ASP A 217 16.32 -0.84 12.00
N ASP A 218 15.46 -0.21 11.21
CA ASP A 218 14.59 -0.96 10.29
C ASP A 218 15.09 -0.86 8.84
N GLY A 219 15.90 -1.86 8.48
CA GLY A 219 16.00 -2.37 7.13
C GLY A 219 14.64 -2.86 6.58
N PRO A 220 14.60 -3.47 5.38
CA PRO A 220 13.39 -4.17 4.95
C PRO A 220 13.04 -5.24 5.99
N VAL A 221 11.78 -5.28 6.47
CA VAL A 221 11.35 -6.29 7.43
C VAL A 221 11.66 -7.68 6.87
N THR A 222 12.61 -8.36 7.49
CA THR A 222 13.10 -9.65 7.05
C THR A 222 12.36 -10.77 7.79
N CYS A 223 12.62 -11.99 7.38
CA CYS A 223 12.04 -13.14 8.06
C CYS A 223 12.63 -13.31 9.47
N GLU A 224 13.85 -12.81 9.72
CA GLU A 224 14.54 -12.81 11.02
C GLU A 224 13.79 -11.96 12.07
N ASP A 225 13.05 -10.94 11.65
CA ASP A 225 12.21 -10.10 12.52
C ASP A 225 11.04 -10.87 13.14
N ARG A 226 10.68 -12.02 12.55
CA ARG A 226 9.59 -12.95 12.94
C ARG A 226 8.18 -12.38 12.79
N PHE A 227 7.94 -11.14 13.19
CA PHE A 227 6.66 -10.44 13.08
C PHE A 227 6.80 -8.91 13.10
N SER A 228 5.78 -8.24 12.56
CA SER A 228 5.50 -6.81 12.75
C SER A 228 4.19 -6.62 13.48
N VAL A 229 4.03 -5.50 14.20
CA VAL A 229 2.77 -5.12 14.86
C VAL A 229 2.23 -3.88 14.16
N SER A 230 1.01 -3.96 13.65
CA SER A 230 0.31 -2.83 13.05
C SER A 230 -0.28 -1.91 14.13
N ASN A 231 -0.49 -0.62 13.80
CA ASN A 231 -1.09 0.36 14.71
C ASN A 231 -2.48 -0.03 15.23
N ASP A 232 -3.18 -0.92 14.53
CA ASP A 232 -4.48 -1.41 14.96
C ASP A 232 -4.38 -2.58 15.95
N GLY A 233 -3.18 -3.09 16.29
CA GLY A 233 -2.99 -4.27 17.15
C GLY A 233 -3.02 -5.61 16.42
N THR A 234 -2.99 -5.61 15.08
CA THR A 234 -2.76 -6.83 14.28
C THR A 234 -1.29 -7.21 14.30
N ILE A 235 -0.98 -8.47 14.63
CA ILE A 235 0.38 -9.02 14.57
C ILE A 235 0.54 -9.76 13.24
N GLN A 236 1.46 -9.34 12.38
CA GLN A 236 1.72 -9.92 11.07
C GLN A 236 3.04 -10.69 11.10
N THR A 237 3.03 -12.01 10.86
CA THR A 237 4.27 -12.79 10.81
C THR A 237 5.09 -12.51 9.55
N THR A 238 6.41 -12.50 9.66
CA THR A 238 7.34 -12.20 8.55
C THR A 238 8.12 -13.44 8.12
N GLY A 239 8.07 -14.51 8.92
CA GLY A 239 8.62 -15.83 8.63
C GLY A 239 7.75 -16.93 9.23
N THR A 240 8.17 -18.19 9.06
CA THR A 240 7.49 -19.32 9.72
C THR A 240 7.92 -19.39 11.19
N VAL A 241 6.96 -19.30 12.10
CA VAL A 241 7.19 -19.21 13.54
C VAL A 241 6.30 -20.16 14.34
N SER A 242 6.76 -20.50 15.54
CA SER A 242 5.98 -21.07 16.63
C SER A 242 5.69 -19.96 17.64
N MET A 243 4.42 -19.76 18.01
CA MET A 243 4.02 -18.78 19.02
C MET A 243 3.66 -19.48 20.32
N THR A 244 4.31 -19.13 21.41
CA THR A 244 3.94 -19.55 22.78
C THR A 244 3.13 -18.45 23.43
N ALA A 245 1.87 -18.73 23.75
CA ALA A 245 1.03 -17.86 24.56
C ALA A 245 1.16 -18.26 26.03
N LYS A 246 1.48 -17.30 26.89
CA LYS A 246 1.52 -17.42 28.34
C LYS A 246 0.51 -16.47 28.97
N ALA A 247 -0.35 -16.97 29.84
CA ALA A 247 -1.20 -16.13 30.66
C ALA A 247 -0.41 -15.61 31.86
N LEU A 248 -0.35 -14.28 32.03
CA LEU A 248 0.20 -13.67 33.24
C LEU A 248 -0.88 -13.52 34.32
N GLY A 249 -2.14 -13.35 33.91
CA GLY A 249 -3.30 -13.37 34.80
C GLY A 249 -4.52 -12.71 34.18
N ALA A 250 -5.63 -12.73 34.91
CA ALA A 250 -6.85 -11.98 34.61
C ALA A 250 -7.57 -11.67 35.92
N GLU A 251 -7.94 -10.42 36.17
CA GLU A 251 -8.70 -10.05 37.37
C GLU A 251 -9.88 -9.16 37.02
N ILE A 252 -11.10 -9.71 37.04
CA ILE A 252 -12.33 -8.95 36.81
C ILE A 252 -13.51 -9.49 37.64
N THR A 253 -14.31 -8.58 38.19
CA THR A 253 -15.53 -8.92 38.96
C THR A 253 -16.77 -8.20 38.41
N TYR A 254 -17.96 -8.77 38.63
CA TYR A 254 -19.22 -8.13 38.25
C TYR A 254 -19.59 -7.04 39.28
N GLY A 255 -18.96 -5.86 39.11
CA GLY A 255 -19.05 -4.72 40.02
C GLY A 255 -18.19 -4.88 41.28
N ALA A 256 -17.93 -3.77 41.96
CA ALA A 256 -17.13 -3.71 43.20
C ALA A 256 -17.49 -4.81 44.22
N GLY A 257 -16.53 -5.71 44.49
CA GLY A 257 -16.70 -6.85 45.42
C GLY A 257 -17.72 -7.91 44.97
N GLY A 258 -18.06 -7.91 43.69
CA GLY A 258 -18.98 -8.84 43.04
C GLY A 258 -18.36 -10.22 42.76
N PRO A 259 -19.14 -11.13 42.17
CA PRO A 259 -18.62 -12.42 41.73
C PRO A 259 -17.61 -12.25 40.59
N GLU A 260 -16.57 -13.07 40.61
CA GLU A 260 -15.56 -13.19 39.56
C GLU A 260 -16.19 -13.51 38.19
N ILE A 261 -15.65 -12.88 37.15
CA ILE A 261 -16.07 -13.06 35.75
C ILE A 261 -15.09 -13.99 35.06
N GLN A 262 -15.60 -15.05 34.43
CA GLN A 262 -14.72 -16.01 33.76
C GLN A 262 -14.16 -15.43 32.47
N VAL A 263 -12.84 -15.32 32.39
CA VAL A 263 -12.13 -14.79 31.23
C VAL A 263 -11.50 -15.92 30.42
N ARG A 264 -11.64 -15.86 29.09
CA ARG A 264 -11.06 -16.84 28.16
C ARG A 264 -10.46 -16.16 26.94
N ALA A 265 -9.32 -16.66 26.48
CA ALA A 265 -8.66 -16.17 25.28
C ALA A 265 -8.77 -17.15 24.10
N HIS A 266 -8.77 -16.58 22.91
CA HIS A 266 -8.67 -17.29 21.64
C HIS A 266 -7.68 -16.55 20.75
N VAL A 267 -7.09 -17.26 19.81
CA VAL A 267 -6.24 -16.67 18.78
C VAL A 267 -6.67 -17.13 17.41
N SER A 268 -6.71 -16.20 16.47
CA SER A 268 -6.81 -16.49 15.05
C SER A 268 -5.44 -16.29 14.43
N THR A 269 -5.10 -17.12 13.44
CA THR A 269 -3.89 -16.95 12.60
C THR A 269 -4.25 -16.62 11.15
N ASP A 270 -5.53 -16.37 10.86
CA ASP A 270 -6.06 -16.17 9.51
C ASP A 270 -6.93 -14.92 9.41
N GLY A 271 -6.53 -13.85 10.12
CA GLY A 271 -7.20 -12.56 10.09
C GLY A 271 -8.62 -12.58 10.69
N GLY A 272 -8.89 -13.50 11.62
CA GLY A 272 -10.15 -13.61 12.36
C GLY A 272 -11.17 -14.58 11.75
N SER A 273 -10.80 -15.32 10.70
CA SER A 273 -11.71 -16.23 9.98
C SER A 273 -11.99 -17.51 10.78
N THR A 274 -10.96 -18.08 11.39
CA THR A 274 -11.04 -19.23 12.30
C THR A 274 -10.39 -18.90 13.65
N TRP A 275 -10.81 -19.61 14.69
CA TRP A 275 -10.43 -19.32 16.08
C TRP A 275 -9.97 -20.58 16.80
N ASN A 276 -8.75 -20.55 17.29
CA ASN A 276 -8.19 -21.55 18.20
C ASN A 276 -8.43 -21.10 19.64
N MET A 277 -8.97 -21.98 20.48
CA MET A 277 -9.06 -21.72 21.91
C MET A 277 -7.65 -21.83 22.53
N LEU A 278 -7.25 -20.80 23.28
CA LEU A 278 -6.05 -20.86 24.10
C LEU A 278 -6.36 -21.59 25.42
N PHE A 279 -5.34 -22.19 26.00
CA PHE A 279 -5.36 -22.93 27.28
C PHE A 279 -6.44 -24.02 27.34
N SER A 280 -6.70 -24.68 26.20
CA SER A 280 -7.80 -25.66 26.04
C SER A 280 -9.20 -25.12 26.41
N GLY A 281 -9.39 -23.81 26.35
CA GLY A 281 -10.65 -23.13 26.70
C GLY A 281 -10.91 -23.01 28.21
N SER A 282 -9.89 -23.23 29.04
CA SER A 282 -9.90 -22.95 30.47
C SER A 282 -10.03 -21.45 30.74
N GLU A 283 -10.43 -21.12 31.96
CA GLU A 283 -10.35 -19.76 32.50
C GLU A 283 -8.88 -19.35 32.63
N ILE A 284 -8.58 -18.05 32.50
CA ILE A 284 -7.24 -17.51 32.66
C ILE A 284 -7.02 -17.23 34.14
N ASP A 285 -6.19 -18.02 34.81
CA ASP A 285 -5.87 -17.84 36.24
C ASP A 285 -4.44 -17.29 36.43
N GLY A 286 -3.57 -17.40 35.42
CA GLY A 286 -2.16 -17.00 35.46
C GLY A 286 -1.22 -18.21 35.57
N GLY A 287 -0.22 -18.27 34.69
CA GLY A 287 0.76 -19.35 34.59
C GLY A 287 0.43 -20.43 33.55
N GLU A 288 -0.72 -20.37 32.88
CA GLU A 288 -1.02 -21.26 31.76
C GLU A 288 -0.16 -20.94 30.54
N GLU A 289 0.29 -21.97 29.83
CA GLU A 289 1.08 -21.84 28.61
C GLU A 289 0.53 -22.76 27.51
N GLN A 290 0.49 -22.26 26.27
CA GLN A 290 0.14 -23.03 25.09
C GLN A 290 0.96 -22.58 23.89
N THR A 291 1.61 -23.53 23.20
CA THR A 291 2.35 -23.26 21.96
C THR A 291 1.53 -23.65 20.73
N LEU A 292 1.50 -22.76 19.75
CA LEU A 292 0.99 -22.96 18.40
C LEU A 292 2.18 -23.03 17.44
N HIS A 293 2.28 -24.13 16.70
CA HIS A 293 3.38 -24.37 15.76
C HIS A 293 2.98 -24.07 14.32
N ASN A 294 3.97 -23.88 13.44
CA ASN A 294 3.80 -23.77 11.98
C ASN A 294 2.89 -22.61 11.53
N ILE A 295 3.02 -21.45 12.17
CA ILE A 295 2.38 -20.21 11.71
C ILE A 295 3.28 -19.64 10.60
N THR A 296 2.82 -19.67 9.35
CA THR A 296 3.63 -19.29 8.17
C THR A 296 3.86 -17.78 8.09
N SER A 297 4.71 -17.31 7.16
CA SER A 297 4.79 -15.87 6.89
C SER A 297 3.46 -15.31 6.42
N ASP A 298 3.31 -14.01 6.58
CA ASP A 298 2.18 -13.19 6.17
C ASP A 298 0.83 -13.56 6.80
N GLN A 299 0.85 -14.32 7.90
CA GLN A 299 -0.36 -14.62 8.66
C GLN A 299 -0.68 -13.46 9.61
N GLN A 300 -1.95 -13.09 9.64
CA GLN A 300 -2.49 -12.12 10.59
C GLN A 300 -2.95 -12.82 11.85
N LEU A 301 -2.24 -12.57 12.95
CA LEU A 301 -2.64 -13.01 14.27
C LEU A 301 -3.49 -11.95 14.95
N ILE A 302 -4.64 -12.40 15.45
CA ILE A 302 -5.59 -11.59 16.21
C ILE A 302 -5.94 -12.35 17.48
N VAL A 303 -5.85 -11.68 18.62
CA VAL A 303 -6.27 -12.24 19.91
C VAL A 303 -7.68 -11.76 20.23
N LYS A 304 -8.49 -12.68 20.76
CA LYS A 304 -9.86 -12.41 21.21
C LYS A 304 -10.00 -12.79 22.68
N ILE A 305 -10.45 -11.84 23.48
CA ILE A 305 -10.66 -12.02 24.91
C ILE A 305 -12.18 -11.96 25.16
N ASN A 306 -12.70 -12.94 25.89
CA ASN A 306 -14.12 -13.01 26.27
C ASN A 306 -14.27 -13.17 27.78
N GLY A 307 -14.93 -12.20 28.41
CA GLY A 307 -15.36 -12.27 29.80
C GLY A 307 -16.83 -12.65 29.89
N ARG A 308 -17.16 -13.65 30.71
CA ARG A 308 -18.53 -14.17 30.83
C ARG A 308 -18.95 -14.47 32.26
N TYR A 309 -20.05 -13.84 32.67
CA TYR A 309 -20.80 -14.15 33.90
C TYR A 309 -22.29 -14.33 33.58
N GLY A 310 -22.67 -15.56 33.24
CA GLY A 310 -24.06 -15.92 32.95
C GLY A 310 -24.66 -15.10 31.79
N TRP A 311 -25.86 -14.54 32.01
CA TRP A 311 -26.52 -13.61 31.08
C TRP A 311 -26.28 -12.14 31.44
N LEU A 312 -25.67 -11.87 32.59
CA LEU A 312 -25.48 -10.53 33.15
C LEU A 312 -24.24 -9.84 32.57
N PHE A 313 -23.23 -10.63 32.19
CA PHE A 313 -22.01 -10.13 31.57
C PHE A 313 -21.54 -11.09 30.48
N ASN A 314 -21.36 -10.59 29.28
CA ASN A 314 -20.78 -11.32 28.15
C ASN A 314 -20.17 -10.29 27.19
N LYS A 315 -18.87 -10.02 27.37
CA LYS A 315 -18.12 -9.02 26.61
C LYS A 315 -17.01 -9.71 25.83
N THR A 316 -16.77 -9.25 24.61
CA THR A 316 -15.78 -9.80 23.72
C THR A 316 -15.13 -8.67 22.95
N TYR A 317 -13.80 -8.61 22.99
CA TYR A 317 -13.00 -7.64 22.23
C TYR A 317 -11.90 -8.38 21.47
N LEU A 318 -11.44 -7.75 20.38
CA LEU A 318 -10.38 -8.23 19.51
C LEU A 318 -9.19 -7.28 19.59
N SER A 319 -7.98 -7.81 19.43
CA SER A 319 -6.77 -6.98 19.41
C SER A 319 -6.78 -5.93 18.30
N ASN A 320 -7.60 -6.11 17.26
CA ASN A 320 -7.68 -5.21 16.11
C ASN A 320 -9.07 -4.66 15.76
N ASP A 321 -10.00 -4.61 16.72
CA ASP A 321 -11.33 -4.03 16.47
C ASP A 321 -11.35 -2.49 16.56
N GLY A 322 -10.20 -1.86 16.84
CA GLY A 322 -10.06 -0.40 16.97
C GLY A 322 -10.80 0.18 18.16
N SER A 323 -11.27 -0.65 19.09
CA SER A 323 -12.04 -0.21 20.24
C SER A 323 -11.18 0.34 21.38
N GLY A 324 -9.89 0.00 21.41
CA GLY A 324 -8.96 0.32 22.51
C GLY A 324 -9.08 -0.60 23.72
N HIS A 325 -9.89 -1.65 23.66
CA HIS A 325 -10.07 -2.61 24.76
C HIS A 325 -8.96 -3.65 24.89
N ILE A 326 -8.12 -3.80 23.87
CA ILE A 326 -6.93 -4.64 23.91
C ILE A 326 -5.79 -3.82 23.35
N GLU A 327 -4.75 -3.63 24.15
CA GLU A 327 -3.50 -3.01 23.72
C GLU A 327 -2.44 -4.07 23.49
N VAL A 328 -1.57 -3.82 22.51
CA VAL A 328 -0.52 -4.74 22.06
C VAL A 328 0.80 -3.97 22.13
N LEU A 329 1.67 -4.34 23.07
CA LEU A 329 2.89 -3.62 23.40
C LEU A 329 4.14 -4.49 23.17
N ARG A 330 5.25 -3.84 22.82
CA ARG A 330 6.59 -4.42 22.61
C ARG A 330 7.55 -4.03 23.74
N ASN A 331 8.74 -4.64 23.72
CA ASN A 331 9.82 -4.24 24.62
C ASN A 331 10.15 -2.74 24.45
N GLY A 332 10.31 -2.01 25.56
CA GLY A 332 10.53 -0.57 25.59
C GLY A 332 9.26 0.28 25.66
N ASP A 333 8.09 -0.26 25.26
CA ASP A 333 6.85 0.49 25.29
C ASP A 333 6.42 0.85 26.72
N THR A 334 5.87 2.04 26.90
CA THR A 334 5.27 2.44 28.17
C THR A 334 3.84 1.89 28.27
N PRO A 335 3.51 1.07 29.30
CA PRO A 335 2.15 0.62 29.51
C PRO A 335 1.23 1.80 29.85
N PRO A 336 -0.08 1.71 29.58
CA PRO A 336 -1.01 2.78 29.89
C PRO A 336 -1.04 3.15 31.39
N ASP A 337 -0.98 4.45 31.67
CA ASP A 337 -1.03 4.98 33.03
C ASP A 337 -2.49 5.13 33.49
N TYR A 338 -2.97 4.19 34.31
CA TYR A 338 -4.30 4.20 34.89
C TYR A 338 -4.29 3.98 36.41
N ASP A 339 -5.18 4.68 37.12
CA ASP A 339 -5.32 4.59 38.58
C ASP A 339 -5.92 3.24 39.04
N VAL A 340 -5.31 2.61 40.07
CA VAL A 340 -5.76 1.33 40.65
C VAL A 340 -7.17 1.43 41.25
N PHE A 341 -8.06 0.50 40.88
CA PHE A 341 -9.43 0.43 41.38
C PHE A 341 -9.66 -0.67 42.46
N ASP A 342 -10.25 -0.25 43.59
CA ASP A 342 -11.04 -1.06 44.56
C ASP A 342 -10.51 -2.44 45.02
N ASN A 343 -9.35 -2.47 45.72
CA ASN A 343 -8.74 -3.66 46.36
C ASN A 343 -8.30 -4.80 45.44
N GLN A 344 -8.19 -4.57 44.13
CA GLN A 344 -7.57 -5.51 43.19
C GLN A 344 -6.05 -5.33 43.15
N GLU A 345 -5.30 -6.34 42.69
CA GLU A 345 -3.86 -6.17 42.48
C GLU A 345 -3.64 -5.19 41.33
N SER A 346 -2.72 -4.24 41.47
CA SER A 346 -2.41 -3.29 40.40
C SER A 346 -1.89 -4.02 39.15
N LEU A 347 -2.11 -3.44 37.96
CA LEU A 347 -1.47 -3.88 36.71
C LEU A 347 0.04 -4.12 36.88
N SER A 348 0.75 -3.29 37.66
CA SER A 348 2.17 -3.48 37.97
C SER A 348 2.51 -4.79 38.69
N THR A 349 1.56 -5.45 39.35
CA THR A 349 1.76 -6.78 39.96
C THR A 349 1.78 -7.87 38.90
N PHE A 350 0.87 -7.80 37.92
CA PHE A 350 0.85 -8.72 36.78
C PHE A 350 2.04 -8.49 35.85
N LEU A 351 2.49 -7.24 35.76
CA LEU A 351 3.65 -6.84 34.98
C LEU A 351 4.98 -6.96 35.73
N ALA A 352 4.99 -7.41 37.00
CA ALA A 352 6.18 -7.36 37.85
C ALA A 352 7.40 -8.12 37.29
N ASP A 353 7.15 -9.15 36.48
CA ASP A 353 8.19 -9.95 35.83
C ASP A 353 8.55 -9.47 34.40
N VAL A 354 7.86 -8.45 33.89
CA VAL A 354 7.92 -7.97 32.49
C VAL A 354 7.92 -6.44 32.39
N ILE A 355 8.28 -5.74 33.46
CA ILE A 355 8.44 -4.27 33.51
C ILE A 355 9.82 -3.94 34.09
N ASP A 356 10.47 -2.91 33.59
CA ASP A 356 11.77 -2.46 34.09
C ASP A 356 11.67 -1.54 35.33
N GLU A 357 12.81 -1.06 35.82
CA GLU A 357 12.87 -0.13 36.96
C GLU A 357 12.25 1.25 36.66
N ASP A 358 12.12 1.60 35.38
CA ASP A 358 11.59 2.88 34.89
C ASP A 358 10.08 2.81 34.57
N GLY A 359 9.48 1.61 34.62
CA GLY A 359 8.06 1.38 34.38
C GLY A 359 7.70 1.07 32.92
N ASN A 360 8.66 0.75 32.07
CA ASN A 360 8.41 0.33 30.69
C ASN A 360 8.39 -1.20 30.55
N ILE A 361 7.75 -1.71 29.51
CA ILE A 361 7.69 -3.14 29.22
C ILE A 361 9.11 -3.67 28.95
N SER A 362 9.51 -4.69 29.71
CA SER A 362 10.80 -5.38 29.62
C SER A 362 10.56 -6.85 29.26
N ILE A 363 10.51 -7.15 27.97
CA ILE A 363 10.28 -8.50 27.41
C ILE A 363 11.32 -8.82 26.32
N GLY A 364 11.35 -10.04 25.80
CA GLY A 364 12.25 -10.39 24.70
C GLY A 364 11.94 -9.60 23.44
N GLU A 365 12.95 -9.40 22.59
CA GLU A 365 12.84 -8.72 21.28
C GLU A 365 11.72 -9.31 20.40
N TYR A 366 11.49 -10.62 20.50
CA TYR A 366 10.48 -11.35 19.74
C TYR A 366 9.24 -11.70 20.57
N ASP A 367 8.98 -10.93 21.62
CA ASP A 367 7.81 -11.07 22.47
C ASP A 367 6.86 -9.89 22.29
N VAL A 368 5.58 -10.13 22.59
CA VAL A 368 4.52 -9.12 22.61
C VAL A 368 3.67 -9.34 23.84
N ILE A 369 3.34 -8.27 24.55
CA ILE A 369 2.39 -8.34 25.66
C ILE A 369 1.05 -7.73 25.25
N LEU A 370 -0.04 -8.39 25.61
CA LEU A 370 -1.40 -7.92 25.39
C LEU A 370 -2.05 -7.60 26.73
N LEU A 371 -2.57 -6.38 26.83
CA LEU A 371 -3.30 -5.88 27.99
C LEU A 371 -4.76 -5.70 27.61
N GLY A 372 -5.67 -6.39 28.31
CA GLY A 372 -7.09 -6.42 28.01
C GLY A 372 -7.94 -5.74 29.07
N GLU A 373 -8.91 -4.95 28.63
CA GLU A 373 -9.93 -4.29 29.45
C GLU A 373 -11.33 -4.70 28.93
N LEU A 374 -12.13 -5.39 29.76
CA LEU A 374 -13.46 -5.89 29.46
C LEU A 374 -14.59 -4.97 29.97
N GLY A 375 -14.26 -4.00 30.82
CA GLY A 375 -15.14 -2.98 31.37
C GLY A 375 -15.38 -1.79 30.44
N SER A 376 -15.33 -0.57 30.97
CA SER A 376 -15.54 0.68 30.22
C SER A 376 -14.21 1.41 30.12
N LEU A 377 -13.88 1.94 28.94
CA LEU A 377 -12.65 2.70 28.69
C LEU A 377 -12.76 4.15 29.17
N GLY A 378 -11.62 4.74 29.52
CA GLY A 378 -11.50 6.17 29.87
C GLY A 378 -12.17 6.54 31.18
N THR A 379 -12.42 5.57 32.06
CA THR A 379 -12.94 5.78 33.41
C THR A 379 -11.89 5.37 34.44
N SER A 380 -12.05 5.79 35.70
CA SER A 380 -11.19 5.37 36.82
C SER A 380 -11.34 3.88 37.21
N THR A 381 -11.81 3.06 36.27
CA THR A 381 -12.04 1.62 36.37
C THR A 381 -11.46 0.89 35.16
N SER A 382 -10.79 1.61 34.24
CA SER A 382 -10.02 1.00 33.17
C SER A 382 -8.64 0.72 33.75
N ASP A 383 -8.33 -0.53 34.04
CA ASP A 383 -7.06 -0.92 34.66
C ASP A 383 -6.31 -1.98 33.84
N PHE A 384 -6.90 -2.45 32.72
CA PHE A 384 -6.25 -3.27 31.69
C PHE A 384 -5.64 -4.59 32.21
N GLN A 385 -6.05 -5.01 33.40
CA GLN A 385 -5.65 -6.25 34.07
C GLN A 385 -6.73 -7.34 33.96
N ASP A 386 -7.84 -7.06 33.27
CA ASP A 386 -8.91 -8.02 33.03
C ASP A 386 -8.43 -9.23 32.21
N ALA A 387 -7.34 -9.08 31.46
CA ALA A 387 -6.60 -10.18 30.85
C ALA A 387 -5.20 -9.73 30.41
N VAL A 388 -4.15 -10.40 30.89
CA VAL A 388 -2.75 -10.12 30.53
C VAL A 388 -2.12 -11.37 29.90
N LEU A 389 -1.68 -11.25 28.65
CA LEU A 389 -1.08 -12.35 27.89
C LEU A 389 0.28 -11.95 27.34
N LEU A 390 1.29 -12.80 27.53
CA LEU A 390 2.59 -12.70 26.87
C LEU A 390 2.64 -13.68 25.70
N LEU A 391 2.93 -13.20 24.49
CA LEU A 391 3.13 -14.01 23.30
C LEU A 391 4.61 -13.98 22.91
N SER A 392 5.24 -15.15 22.86
CA SER A 392 6.63 -15.30 22.44
C SER A 392 6.72 -15.98 21.08
N PHE A 393 7.38 -15.33 20.13
CA PHE A 393 7.55 -15.83 18.76
C PHE A 393 8.92 -16.47 18.60
N ASN A 394 8.93 -17.80 18.49
CA ASN A 394 10.13 -18.59 18.24
C ASN A 394 10.20 -18.95 16.77
N GLN A 395 11.32 -18.65 16.12
CA GLN A 395 11.59 -19.10 14.77
C GLN A 395 12.31 -20.45 14.79
N GLU A 396 11.78 -21.42 14.06
CA GLU A 396 12.39 -22.75 13.99
C GLU A 396 13.66 -22.71 13.13
N THR A 397 14.66 -23.53 13.48
CA THR A 397 15.95 -23.55 12.77
C THR A 397 15.77 -23.92 11.30
N GLY A 398 16.22 -23.04 10.38
CA GLY A 398 16.09 -23.25 8.93
C GLY A 398 14.70 -22.98 8.36
N SER A 399 13.84 -22.27 9.11
CA SER A 399 12.54 -21.75 8.64
C SER A 399 12.62 -20.35 8.02
N CYS A 400 13.83 -19.83 7.87
CA CYS A 400 14.15 -18.50 7.39
C CYS A 400 15.27 -18.53 6.36
N ALA A 401 15.14 -17.73 5.30
CA ALA A 401 16.10 -17.69 4.20
C ALA A 401 16.67 -16.28 4.04
N ASP A 402 17.95 -16.12 4.38
CA ASP A 402 18.66 -14.86 4.18
C ASP A 402 18.61 -14.46 2.69
N SER A 403 18.51 -13.16 2.43
CA SER A 403 18.61 -12.56 1.10
C SER A 403 19.92 -12.83 0.37
N THR A 404 21.00 -13.08 1.10
CA THR A 404 22.30 -13.40 0.51
C THR A 404 22.49 -14.89 0.24
N ASP A 405 21.64 -15.74 0.80
CA ASP A 405 21.79 -17.19 0.72
C ASP A 405 21.02 -17.80 -0.44
N PRO A 406 21.53 -18.89 -1.05
CA PRO A 406 20.78 -19.69 -1.99
C PRO A 406 19.44 -20.15 -1.39
N ARG A 407 18.35 -19.86 -2.10
CA ARG A 407 16.99 -20.10 -1.62
C ARG A 407 16.04 -20.39 -2.78
N PHE A 408 14.87 -20.91 -2.45
CA PHE A 408 13.81 -21.13 -3.43
C PHE A 408 12.44 -20.82 -2.84
N LYS A 409 11.46 -20.49 -3.68
CA LYS A 409 10.06 -20.30 -3.29
C LYS A 409 9.13 -21.03 -4.25
N VAL A 410 7.87 -21.18 -3.85
CA VAL A 410 6.82 -21.77 -4.69
C VAL A 410 5.66 -20.80 -4.85
N GLU A 411 5.32 -20.50 -6.09
CA GLU A 411 4.16 -19.72 -6.50
C GLU A 411 3.14 -20.63 -7.20
N TRP A 412 1.84 -20.35 -7.08
CA TRP A 412 0.79 -21.24 -7.57
C TRP A 412 0.00 -20.59 -8.70
N GLU A 413 0.12 -21.14 -9.91
CA GLU A 413 -0.62 -20.67 -11.08
C GLU A 413 -2.05 -21.20 -11.10
N ARG A 414 -2.22 -22.45 -10.64
CA ARG A 414 -3.54 -23.10 -10.52
C ARG A 414 -3.53 -24.09 -9.37
N LEU A 415 -4.60 -24.08 -8.59
CA LEU A 415 -4.88 -25.11 -7.60
C LEU A 415 -6.38 -25.41 -7.61
N GLU A 416 -6.75 -26.64 -7.91
CA GLU A 416 -8.15 -27.08 -7.94
C GLU A 416 -8.31 -28.44 -7.26
N ASN A 417 -9.32 -28.54 -6.41
CA ASN A 417 -9.71 -29.78 -5.74
C ASN A 417 -11.04 -30.29 -6.28
N SER A 418 -11.11 -31.59 -6.59
CA SER A 418 -12.33 -32.29 -6.95
C SER A 418 -12.56 -33.49 -6.03
N GLY A 419 -13.82 -33.72 -5.64
CA GLY A 419 -14.17 -34.81 -4.73
C GLY A 419 -13.64 -34.55 -3.32
N GLN A 420 -12.75 -35.44 -2.84
CA GLN A 420 -12.12 -35.35 -1.52
C GLN A 420 -10.75 -34.66 -1.53
N GLY A 421 -10.30 -34.12 -2.67
CA GLY A 421 -9.04 -33.38 -2.76
C GLY A 421 -8.98 -32.25 -1.72
N ASN A 422 -7.80 -32.08 -1.12
CA ASN A 422 -7.53 -31.16 -0.01
C ASN A 422 -6.24 -30.34 -0.19
N ALA A 423 -5.62 -30.36 -1.37
CA ALA A 423 -4.45 -29.53 -1.66
C ALA A 423 -4.71 -28.05 -1.29
N LYS A 424 -3.73 -27.40 -0.67
CA LYS A 424 -3.71 -25.96 -0.38
C LYS A 424 -2.43 -25.36 -0.93
N LYS A 425 -2.42 -24.05 -1.09
CA LYS A 425 -1.25 -23.27 -1.51
C LYS A 425 -0.22 -23.16 -0.37
N LYS A 426 0.34 -24.30 0.03
CA LYS A 426 1.31 -24.45 1.11
C LYS A 426 2.40 -25.44 0.72
N VAL A 427 3.59 -25.18 1.21
CA VAL A 427 4.75 -26.07 1.05
C VAL A 427 5.15 -26.59 2.41
N TYR A 428 5.49 -27.87 2.49
CA TYR A 428 5.91 -28.53 3.73
C TYR A 428 7.31 -29.10 3.55
N VAL A 429 8.29 -28.66 4.34
CA VAL A 429 9.69 -29.03 4.14
C VAL A 429 10.17 -29.97 5.25
N GLY A 430 10.85 -31.04 4.84
CA GLY A 430 11.55 -31.97 5.73
C GLY A 430 10.65 -32.91 6.54
N PRO A 431 11.22 -33.72 7.45
CA PRO A 431 10.49 -34.72 8.22
C PRO A 431 9.57 -34.13 9.30
N ASN A 432 9.77 -32.86 9.65
CA ASN A 432 8.92 -32.13 10.60
C ASN A 432 7.74 -31.41 9.91
N ALA A 433 7.67 -31.45 8.57
CA ALA A 433 6.67 -30.76 7.76
C ALA A 433 6.54 -29.27 8.12
N TRP A 434 7.67 -28.54 8.12
CA TRP A 434 7.64 -27.11 8.33
C TRP A 434 6.87 -26.43 7.20
N ALA A 435 5.82 -25.70 7.56
CA ALA A 435 4.94 -25.08 6.58
C ALA A 435 5.50 -23.74 6.09
N TYR A 436 5.38 -23.48 4.80
CA TYR A 436 5.69 -22.22 4.14
C TYR A 436 4.51 -21.78 3.29
N GLY A 437 4.24 -20.48 3.29
CA GLY A 437 3.18 -19.85 2.51
C GLY A 437 3.50 -19.77 1.01
N GLU A 438 2.52 -19.35 0.21
CA GLU A 438 2.73 -19.01 -1.20
C GLU A 438 3.75 -17.87 -1.31
N GLY A 439 4.77 -18.07 -2.15
CA GLY A 439 5.81 -17.06 -2.39
C GLY A 439 6.86 -16.90 -1.27
N GLN A 440 6.74 -17.63 -0.15
CA GLN A 440 7.71 -17.57 0.94
C GLN A 440 9.03 -18.24 0.55
N TRP A 441 10.16 -17.57 0.82
CA TRP A 441 11.49 -18.10 0.56
C TRP A 441 11.86 -19.21 1.56
N ILE A 442 12.41 -20.30 1.02
CA ILE A 442 12.86 -21.50 1.72
C ILE A 442 14.37 -21.62 1.53
N PRO A 443 15.16 -21.77 2.60
CA PRO A 443 16.61 -21.80 2.50
C PRO A 443 17.09 -23.13 1.91
N LEU A 444 18.09 -23.06 1.03
CA LEU A 444 18.81 -24.23 0.51
C LEU A 444 20.05 -24.58 1.35
N LEU A 445 20.46 -23.68 2.25
CA LEU A 445 21.52 -23.90 3.23
C LEU A 445 20.93 -24.20 4.62
N GLY A 446 21.66 -24.98 5.41
CA GLY A 446 21.42 -25.17 6.83
C GLY A 446 22.10 -24.07 7.65
N THR A 447 21.88 -24.06 8.96
CA THR A 447 22.46 -23.05 9.87
C THR A 447 23.98 -23.15 10.06
N ASP A 448 24.58 -24.24 9.60
CA ASP A 448 26.03 -24.43 9.50
C ASP A 448 26.61 -23.91 8.18
N ASN A 449 25.79 -23.19 7.40
CA ASN A 449 26.11 -22.69 6.06
C ASN A 449 26.49 -23.80 5.06
N GLN A 450 26.07 -25.05 5.34
CA GLN A 450 26.21 -26.19 4.44
C GLN A 450 24.91 -26.44 3.69
N ILE A 451 24.96 -27.18 2.57
CA ILE A 451 23.76 -27.55 1.82
C ILE A 451 22.78 -28.32 2.73
N ALA A 452 21.58 -27.76 2.90
CA ALA A 452 20.54 -28.35 3.73
C ALA A 452 20.19 -29.75 3.24
N THR A 453 20.23 -30.72 4.17
CA THR A 453 19.89 -32.11 3.88
C THR A 453 18.87 -32.60 4.91
N ASP A 454 17.65 -32.85 4.45
CA ASP A 454 16.56 -33.31 5.28
C ASP A 454 16.53 -34.85 5.34
N GLY A 455 16.31 -35.41 6.54
CA GLY A 455 16.23 -36.86 6.78
C GLY A 455 15.00 -37.56 6.18
N GLY A 456 14.17 -36.85 5.42
CA GLY A 456 12.94 -37.33 4.81
C GLY A 456 11.98 -36.19 4.49
N LEU A 457 10.77 -36.53 4.08
CA LEU A 457 9.62 -35.62 4.00
C LEU A 457 8.39 -36.29 4.60
N VAL A 458 7.33 -35.52 4.87
CA VAL A 458 6.02 -36.06 5.25
C VAL A 458 5.15 -36.12 4.01
N GLU A 459 4.73 -37.32 3.61
CA GLU A 459 4.01 -37.56 2.35
C GLU A 459 2.59 -36.96 2.40
N GLU A 460 1.80 -37.29 3.42
CA GLU A 460 0.41 -36.84 3.57
C GLU A 460 0.36 -35.41 4.16
N VAL A 461 0.41 -34.41 3.28
CA VAL A 461 0.26 -32.98 3.61
C VAL A 461 -0.75 -32.29 2.69
N GLU A 462 -1.35 -31.20 3.14
CA GLU A 462 -2.35 -30.44 2.37
C GLU A 462 -1.68 -29.46 1.37
N GLY A 463 -0.74 -29.93 0.55
CA GLY A 463 0.06 -29.09 -0.35
C GLY A 463 1.24 -29.85 -0.96
N LEU A 464 2.31 -29.14 -1.32
CA LEU A 464 3.54 -29.79 -1.80
C LEU A 464 4.46 -30.15 -0.64
N SER A 465 4.95 -31.39 -0.63
CA SER A 465 5.94 -31.87 0.32
C SER A 465 7.33 -31.84 -0.31
N ILE A 466 8.30 -31.24 0.37
CA ILE A 466 9.65 -31.03 -0.16
C ILE A 466 10.69 -31.62 0.78
N GLN A 467 11.64 -32.36 0.20
CA GLN A 467 12.86 -32.80 0.86
C GLN A 467 14.06 -32.11 0.23
N ARG A 468 14.84 -31.37 1.01
CA ARG A 468 16.15 -30.87 0.56
C ARG A 468 17.19 -31.99 0.68
N LYS A 469 18.03 -32.12 -0.33
CA LYS A 469 19.14 -33.08 -0.39
C LYS A 469 20.39 -32.36 -0.88
N ASN A 470 21.55 -32.99 -0.70
CA ASN A 470 22.79 -32.49 -1.26
C ASN A 470 22.70 -32.38 -2.81
N GLY A 471 22.58 -31.14 -3.31
CA GLY A 471 22.54 -30.80 -4.74
C GLY A 471 21.19 -31.00 -5.45
N ASN A 472 20.10 -31.28 -4.74
CA ASN A 472 18.74 -31.26 -5.31
C ASN A 472 17.66 -31.07 -4.25
N ILE A 473 16.47 -30.68 -4.67
CA ILE A 473 15.24 -30.83 -3.88
C ILE A 473 14.35 -31.89 -4.52
N ARG A 474 13.65 -32.68 -3.70
CA ARG A 474 12.58 -33.57 -4.12
C ARG A 474 11.25 -32.91 -3.79
N VAL A 475 10.45 -32.61 -4.79
CA VAL A 475 9.11 -32.02 -4.65
C VAL A 475 8.09 -33.13 -4.90
N LEU A 476 7.12 -33.29 -4.00
CA LEU A 476 6.11 -34.36 -4.04
C LEU A 476 4.71 -33.77 -3.83
N ALA A 477 3.79 -34.11 -4.72
CA ALA A 477 2.34 -33.98 -4.54
C ALA A 477 1.78 -35.37 -4.18
N HIS A 478 1.00 -35.46 -3.10
CA HIS A 478 0.51 -36.73 -2.60
C HIS A 478 -0.89 -37.05 -3.11
N GLY A 479 -1.08 -38.23 -3.71
CA GLY A 479 -2.37 -38.73 -4.15
C GLY A 479 -3.04 -39.59 -3.07
N SER A 480 -3.61 -38.98 -2.03
CA SER A 480 -4.26 -39.73 -0.92
C SER A 480 -5.71 -40.18 -1.18
N HIS A 481 -6.39 -39.68 -2.23
CA HIS A 481 -7.85 -39.67 -2.25
C HIS A 481 -8.47 -40.66 -3.23
N SER A 482 -9.16 -41.66 -2.69
CA SER A 482 -9.85 -42.68 -3.49
C SER A 482 -11.11 -42.16 -4.20
N GLY A 483 -11.63 -42.95 -5.15
CA GLY A 483 -12.98 -42.73 -5.71
C GLY A 483 -13.09 -41.70 -6.84
N GLY A 484 -11.98 -41.37 -7.52
CA GLY A 484 -11.96 -40.37 -8.60
C GLY A 484 -11.83 -38.94 -8.11
N SER A 485 -11.45 -38.75 -6.84
CA SER A 485 -10.95 -37.48 -6.34
C SER A 485 -9.66 -37.10 -7.07
N LYS A 486 -9.46 -35.80 -7.26
CA LYS A 486 -8.34 -35.28 -8.06
C LYS A 486 -7.90 -33.94 -7.50
N GLU A 487 -6.60 -33.73 -7.49
CA GLU A 487 -5.99 -32.44 -7.16
C GLU A 487 -5.19 -32.02 -8.39
N ILE A 488 -5.44 -30.80 -8.87
CA ILE A 488 -4.67 -30.19 -9.95
C ILE A 488 -3.79 -29.12 -9.31
N VAL A 489 -2.49 -29.26 -9.48
CA VAL A 489 -1.49 -28.34 -8.95
C VAL A 489 -0.58 -27.90 -10.08
N ASP A 490 -0.67 -26.63 -10.46
CA ASP A 490 0.30 -25.96 -11.33
C ASP A 490 1.11 -25.00 -10.46
N ALA A 491 2.34 -25.39 -10.13
CA ALA A 491 3.21 -24.68 -9.20
C ALA A 491 4.55 -24.32 -9.85
N ARG A 492 4.96 -23.06 -9.72
CA ARG A 492 6.24 -22.54 -10.18
C ARG A 492 7.22 -22.49 -9.03
N ILE A 493 8.31 -23.25 -9.15
CA ILE A 493 9.40 -23.30 -8.17
C ILE A 493 10.51 -22.38 -8.68
N ILE A 494 10.82 -21.33 -7.94
CA ILE A 494 11.73 -20.25 -8.34
C ILE A 494 12.95 -20.28 -7.43
N PHE A 495 14.15 -20.24 -8.00
CA PHE A 495 15.43 -20.24 -7.28
C PHE A 495 16.07 -18.84 -7.34
N GLU A 496 16.72 -18.44 -6.25
CA GLU A 496 17.54 -17.25 -6.14
C GLU A 496 18.85 -17.60 -5.44
N GLY A 497 19.98 -17.04 -5.88
CA GLY A 497 21.32 -17.46 -5.43
C GLY A 497 21.69 -18.90 -5.85
N ALA A 498 20.86 -19.56 -6.67
CA ALA A 498 21.08 -20.91 -7.20
C ALA A 498 20.53 -21.03 -8.63
N LYS A 499 21.12 -21.92 -9.43
CA LYS A 499 20.62 -22.27 -10.77
C LYS A 499 20.25 -23.74 -10.86
N ILE A 500 19.16 -24.03 -11.56
CA ILE A 500 18.70 -25.38 -11.85
C ILE A 500 19.63 -26.01 -12.90
N THR A 501 20.11 -27.22 -12.63
CA THR A 501 21.06 -27.92 -13.51
C THR A 501 20.45 -29.13 -14.20
N ALA A 502 19.44 -29.76 -13.60
CA ALA A 502 18.72 -30.89 -14.18
C ALA A 502 17.36 -31.11 -13.52
N LEU A 503 16.46 -31.73 -14.26
CA LEU A 503 15.17 -32.22 -13.77
C LEU A 503 15.12 -33.73 -13.95
N VAL A 504 14.80 -34.46 -12.88
CA VAL A 504 14.74 -35.92 -12.90
C VAL A 504 13.40 -36.37 -12.33
N ASN A 505 12.61 -37.09 -13.12
CA ASN A 505 11.36 -37.68 -12.65
C ASN A 505 11.64 -38.74 -11.59
N ASP A 506 10.79 -38.82 -10.56
CA ASP A 506 10.88 -39.88 -9.57
C ASP A 506 10.40 -41.23 -10.16
N THR A 507 10.35 -42.27 -9.33
CA THR A 507 10.12 -43.65 -9.76
C THR A 507 9.10 -44.36 -8.86
N GLY A 508 8.55 -45.47 -9.35
CA GLY A 508 7.59 -46.27 -8.59
C GLY A 508 6.24 -45.58 -8.46
N ASN A 509 5.69 -45.55 -7.24
CA ASN A 509 4.38 -44.95 -6.95
C ASN A 509 4.40 -43.42 -6.88
N ASN A 510 5.59 -42.81 -6.92
CA ASN A 510 5.80 -41.35 -6.86
C ASN A 510 6.16 -40.78 -8.24
N LYS A 511 6.08 -41.60 -9.29
CA LYS A 511 6.53 -41.22 -10.62
C LYS A 511 5.47 -40.31 -11.23
N THR A 512 5.87 -39.08 -11.57
CA THR A 512 5.04 -38.18 -12.38
C THR A 512 4.76 -38.80 -13.76
N GLU A 513 3.52 -38.74 -14.24
CA GLU A 513 3.13 -39.43 -15.47
C GLU A 513 3.51 -38.66 -16.75
N ASN A 514 4.58 -39.12 -17.41
CA ASN A 514 5.12 -38.56 -18.66
C ASN A 514 5.45 -37.05 -18.64
N PRO A 515 6.16 -36.54 -17.62
CA PRO A 515 6.31 -35.10 -17.33
C PRO A 515 7.08 -34.27 -18.37
N PHE A 516 7.53 -34.85 -19.48
CA PHE A 516 8.40 -34.21 -20.46
C PHE A 516 7.94 -34.49 -21.90
N ASP A 517 6.67 -34.84 -22.09
CA ASP A 517 6.11 -35.16 -23.41
C ASP A 517 5.37 -33.98 -24.07
N ASN A 518 5.32 -32.83 -23.40
CA ASN A 518 4.58 -31.63 -23.79
C ASN A 518 3.07 -31.84 -23.91
N VAL A 519 2.49 -32.81 -23.19
CA VAL A 519 1.05 -33.11 -23.23
C VAL A 519 0.37 -32.71 -21.93
N LEU A 520 -0.11 -31.47 -21.89
CA LEU A 520 -0.88 -30.96 -20.77
C LEU A 520 -2.38 -31.32 -20.89
N ASN A 521 -2.94 -31.99 -19.87
CA ASN A 521 -4.39 -32.17 -19.75
C ASN A 521 -4.81 -32.41 -18.30
N ASP A 522 -6.11 -32.23 -18.01
CA ASP A 522 -6.64 -32.41 -16.65
C ASP A 522 -6.86 -33.89 -16.25
N GLY A 523 -6.36 -34.85 -17.03
CA GLY A 523 -6.32 -36.27 -16.67
C GLY A 523 -5.08 -36.62 -15.84
N ALA A 524 -5.09 -37.80 -15.21
CA ALA A 524 -3.98 -38.36 -14.41
C ALA A 524 -2.80 -38.86 -15.28
N GLY A 525 -2.50 -38.15 -16.35
CA GLY A 525 -1.40 -38.44 -17.27
C GLY A 525 -1.15 -37.25 -18.18
N GLY A 526 -1.58 -36.07 -17.74
CA GLY A 526 -1.31 -34.81 -18.38
C GLY A 526 -0.37 -33.97 -17.54
N ASP A 527 0.52 -34.60 -16.79
CA ASP A 527 1.53 -33.92 -15.99
C ASP A 527 2.61 -33.38 -16.91
N GLU A 528 3.11 -32.18 -16.62
CA GLU A 528 4.15 -31.55 -17.42
C GLU A 528 5.11 -30.78 -16.51
N VAL A 529 6.40 -30.80 -16.87
CA VAL A 529 7.44 -30.09 -16.15
C VAL A 529 8.26 -29.27 -17.13
N VAL A 530 8.19 -27.95 -17.00
CA VAL A 530 8.86 -27.02 -17.90
C VAL A 530 9.95 -26.24 -17.16
N LEU A 531 11.20 -26.38 -17.60
CA LEU A 531 12.33 -25.57 -17.14
C LEU A 531 12.31 -24.21 -17.85
N ALA A 532 12.41 -23.11 -17.10
CA ALA A 532 12.58 -21.78 -17.69
C ALA A 532 13.93 -21.65 -18.41
N TYR A 533 13.99 -20.85 -19.48
CA TYR A 533 15.19 -20.69 -20.31
C TYR A 533 16.42 -20.20 -19.54
N ASP A 534 16.22 -19.38 -18.51
CA ASP A 534 17.27 -18.85 -17.64
C ASP A 534 17.78 -19.86 -16.59
N SER A 535 17.14 -21.03 -16.50
CA SER A 535 17.34 -22.04 -15.46
C SER A 535 17.10 -21.53 -14.04
N GLY A 536 16.33 -20.44 -13.89
CA GLY A 536 15.97 -19.82 -12.61
C GLY A 536 14.68 -20.37 -12.01
N SER A 537 13.82 -21.02 -12.80
CA SER A 537 12.57 -21.61 -12.29
C SER A 537 12.13 -22.85 -13.07
N VAL A 538 11.30 -23.67 -12.42
CA VAL A 538 10.61 -24.80 -13.04
C VAL A 538 9.11 -24.71 -12.78
N LEU A 539 8.30 -24.87 -13.82
CA LEU A 539 6.86 -25.02 -13.70
C LEU A 539 6.54 -26.51 -13.60
N PHE A 540 6.04 -26.93 -12.43
CA PHE A 540 5.61 -28.30 -12.15
C PHE A 540 4.08 -28.37 -12.18
N GLN A 541 3.54 -29.04 -13.20
CA GLN A 541 2.12 -29.19 -13.44
C GLN A 541 1.73 -30.64 -13.23
N THR A 542 1.00 -30.95 -12.17
CA THR A 542 0.70 -32.33 -11.71
C THR A 542 -0.79 -32.53 -11.43
N ARG A 543 -1.27 -33.76 -11.67
CA ARG A 543 -2.66 -34.20 -11.52
C ARG A 543 -2.73 -35.47 -10.67
N VAL A 544 -2.48 -35.31 -9.37
CA VAL A 544 -2.57 -36.43 -8.44
C VAL A 544 -4.01 -36.90 -8.22
N THR A 545 -4.15 -38.22 -8.12
CA THR A 545 -5.41 -38.89 -7.78
C THR A 545 -5.20 -39.86 -6.62
N GLY A 546 -4.81 -41.10 -6.91
CA GLY A 546 -4.49 -42.14 -5.92
C GLY A 546 -3.04 -42.61 -5.94
N LEU A 547 -2.20 -42.04 -6.82
CA LEU A 547 -0.75 -42.19 -6.84
C LEU A 547 -0.14 -40.79 -6.74
N ASP A 548 1.13 -40.75 -6.35
CA ASP A 548 1.88 -39.54 -6.07
C ASP A 548 2.66 -39.08 -7.30
N ASP A 549 2.86 -37.78 -7.40
CA ASP A 549 3.72 -37.17 -8.41
C ASP A 549 4.90 -36.50 -7.73
N ALA A 550 6.10 -36.91 -8.10
CA ALA A 550 7.32 -36.32 -7.57
C ALA A 550 8.39 -36.05 -8.63
N LEU A 551 9.15 -34.99 -8.37
CA LEU A 551 10.19 -34.45 -9.23
C LEU A 551 11.43 -34.11 -8.40
N PHE A 552 12.60 -34.49 -8.90
CA PHE A 552 13.89 -34.00 -8.41
C PHE A 552 14.33 -32.79 -9.23
N VAL A 553 14.56 -31.66 -8.56
CA VAL A 553 15.11 -30.44 -9.14
C VAL A 553 16.55 -30.30 -8.65
N HIS A 554 17.51 -30.60 -9.53
CA HIS A 554 18.93 -30.45 -9.23
C HIS A 554 19.34 -29.01 -9.39
N TRP A 555 20.19 -28.53 -8.48
CA TRP A 555 20.62 -27.13 -8.44
C TRP A 555 22.07 -27.02 -7.96
N THR A 556 22.70 -25.90 -8.28
CA THR A 556 24.01 -25.50 -7.76
C THR A 556 23.96 -24.05 -7.29
N PRO A 557 24.72 -23.66 -6.25
CA PRO A 557 24.90 -22.26 -5.89
C PRO A 557 25.34 -21.44 -7.10
N TYR A 558 24.81 -20.23 -7.24
CA TYR A 558 25.15 -19.32 -8.33
C TYR A 558 25.49 -17.96 -7.75
N SER A 559 26.77 -17.63 -7.76
CA SER A 559 27.26 -16.27 -7.49
C SER A 559 27.02 -15.42 -8.74
N GLY A 560 25.86 -14.78 -8.83
CA GLY A 560 25.73 -13.61 -9.70
C GLY A 560 26.67 -12.54 -9.14
N GLY A 561 27.58 -12.02 -9.96
CA GLY A 561 28.63 -11.09 -9.51
C GLY A 561 28.05 -9.86 -8.80
N THR A 562 28.39 -9.72 -7.53
CA THR A 562 28.69 -8.42 -6.91
C THR A 562 29.92 -7.87 -7.63
N SER A 563 29.76 -6.77 -8.36
CA SER A 563 30.90 -6.06 -8.97
C SER A 563 31.55 -5.17 -7.91
N ASP A 564 32.39 -5.81 -7.10
CA ASP A 564 33.58 -5.16 -6.56
C ASP A 564 34.66 -5.34 -7.63
N ASP A 565 34.93 -4.28 -8.40
CA ASP A 565 36.15 -4.19 -9.21
C ASP A 565 36.75 -2.79 -8.97
N ASP A 566 37.65 -2.72 -7.99
CA ASP A 566 38.78 -1.79 -8.05
C ASP A 566 39.98 -2.53 -8.65
N ASP A 567 40.39 -1.94 -9.76
CA ASP A 567 41.46 -2.25 -10.68
C ASP A 567 42.85 -2.27 -10.03
N SER A 568 43.73 -3.12 -10.55
CA SER A 568 45.04 -2.63 -11.01
C SER A 568 45.76 -3.71 -11.83
N GLY A 569 45.88 -3.42 -13.12
CA GLY A 569 46.56 -4.25 -14.09
C GLY A 569 48.09 -4.17 -14.12
N ASP A 570 48.56 -4.82 -15.19
CA ASP A 570 49.84 -4.68 -15.89
C ASP A 570 51.00 -5.61 -15.49
N SER A 571 51.25 -6.64 -16.30
CA SER A 571 52.34 -6.57 -17.31
C SER A 571 52.62 -7.90 -18.03
N GLY A 572 52.76 -7.80 -19.37
CA GLY A 572 53.88 -8.40 -20.10
C GLY A 572 53.84 -9.88 -20.52
N SER A 573 53.28 -10.12 -21.71
CA SER A 573 53.83 -10.88 -22.86
C SER A 573 54.73 -12.11 -22.65
N SER A 574 54.37 -13.16 -23.42
CA SER A 574 55.19 -14.13 -24.17
C SER A 574 55.14 -15.59 -23.72
N ASP A 575 54.45 -16.37 -24.57
CA ASP A 575 54.90 -17.60 -25.23
C ASP A 575 55.20 -18.90 -24.43
N ASP A 576 54.56 -19.95 -24.97
CA ASP A 576 55.00 -21.34 -25.12
C ASP A 576 54.86 -22.34 -23.95
N ASP A 577 53.97 -23.30 -24.23
CA ASP A 577 54.14 -24.77 -24.20
C ASP A 577 54.37 -25.53 -22.88
N ASP A 578 53.44 -26.45 -22.70
CA ASP A 578 53.59 -27.87 -22.35
C ASP A 578 54.00 -28.35 -20.94
N ASP A 579 53.22 -29.36 -20.56
CA ASP A 579 53.60 -30.57 -19.86
C ASP A 579 53.73 -30.58 -18.32
N SER A 580 52.66 -31.12 -17.75
CA SER A 580 52.68 -32.42 -17.06
C SER A 580 53.08 -32.50 -15.57
N SER A 581 52.12 -33.08 -14.84
CA SER A 581 52.28 -34.19 -13.89
C SER A 581 52.78 -33.93 -12.46
N SER A 582 51.97 -34.50 -11.57
CA SER A 582 52.33 -35.42 -10.47
C SER A 582 52.88 -34.85 -9.17
N ASP A 583 52.06 -35.13 -8.15
CA ASP A 583 52.41 -35.91 -6.97
C ASP A 583 53.10 -35.19 -5.80
N ASP A 584 52.29 -35.18 -4.72
CA ASP A 584 52.59 -35.79 -3.43
C ASP A 584 53.43 -35.03 -2.39
N ASP A 585 52.83 -35.15 -1.20
CA ASP A 585 53.46 -35.41 0.08
C ASP A 585 53.97 -34.24 0.95
N ASP A 586 53.10 -33.95 1.92
CA ASP A 586 53.25 -34.48 3.29
C ASP A 586 54.03 -33.65 4.32
N SER A 587 53.34 -33.58 5.46
CA SER A 587 53.77 -33.50 6.85
C SER A 587 54.77 -32.44 7.32
N GLY A 588 54.37 -31.86 8.45
CA GLY A 588 55.09 -32.22 9.67
C GLY A 588 55.86 -31.09 10.34
N THR A 589 55.12 -30.28 11.07
CA THR A 589 55.29 -30.01 12.52
C THR A 589 56.67 -29.66 13.11
N THR A 590 56.58 -28.70 14.03
CA THR A 590 57.31 -28.55 15.31
C THR A 590 58.69 -27.91 15.29
N ASN A 591 58.80 -26.69 15.83
CA ASN A 591 59.20 -26.43 17.23
C ASN A 591 60.03 -25.14 17.40
N ASP A 592 59.64 -24.40 18.45
CA ASP A 592 60.49 -23.78 19.47
C ASP A 592 61.32 -22.54 19.08
N GLU A 593 61.00 -21.37 19.64
CA GLU A 593 61.46 -20.91 20.98
C GLU A 593 61.27 -19.39 21.18
N ASP A 594 60.80 -19.07 22.39
CA ASP A 594 61.22 -17.96 23.27
C ASP A 594 60.68 -16.50 23.17
N ASP A 595 60.07 -16.15 24.30
CA ASP A 595 60.25 -14.96 25.15
C ASP A 595 59.38 -13.69 24.95
N GLY A 596 58.63 -13.35 26.01
CA GLY A 596 58.67 -11.99 26.56
C GLY A 596 57.34 -11.36 26.99
N ASP A 597 56.94 -11.66 28.23
CA ASP A 597 56.07 -10.93 29.17
C ASP A 597 55.66 -9.46 28.86
N GLY A 598 54.37 -9.17 29.10
CA GLY A 598 53.98 -8.40 30.29
C GLY A 598 53.62 -6.92 30.16
N ASP A 599 52.31 -6.68 30.06
CA ASP A 599 51.47 -5.70 30.79
C ASP A 599 51.71 -4.16 30.69
N ASN A 600 50.65 -3.52 30.14
CA ASN A 600 49.92 -2.33 30.59
C ASN A 600 50.65 -1.21 31.35
N ASP A 601 50.61 0.00 30.78
CA ASP A 601 50.03 1.14 31.49
C ASP A 601 49.48 2.19 30.50
N ASP A 602 48.44 2.82 31.01
CA ASP A 602 47.51 3.85 30.58
C ASP A 602 48.12 5.26 30.32
N GLY A 603 47.38 6.12 29.61
CA GLY A 603 47.66 7.57 29.64
C GLY A 603 47.31 8.43 28.43
N VAL A 604 46.02 8.60 28.17
CA VAL A 604 45.28 9.87 27.94
C VAL A 604 46.04 11.13 27.44
N ALA A 605 45.46 11.69 26.37
CA ALA A 605 45.27 13.10 25.99
C ALA A 605 46.37 13.91 25.26
N ASN A 606 46.07 14.11 23.98
CA ASN A 606 45.77 15.37 23.29
C ASN A 606 46.85 16.40 22.92
N ASN A 607 46.66 16.78 21.65
CA ASN A 607 46.91 18.05 20.96
C ASN A 607 48.36 18.39 20.61
N ASP A 608 48.57 18.53 19.30
CA ASP A 608 48.82 19.78 18.59
C ASP A 608 48.95 19.37 17.11
N ASP A 609 48.01 19.73 16.23
CA ASP A 609 47.90 21.01 15.54
C ASP A 609 48.44 20.89 14.10
N ASP A 610 47.92 21.79 13.27
CA ASP A 610 48.38 22.20 11.95
C ASP A 610 47.94 21.34 10.76
N ASP A 611 47.50 21.88 9.63
CA ASP A 611 47.08 23.20 9.13
C ASP A 611 46.75 22.93 7.65
N ASP A 612 46.16 23.91 6.99
CA ASP A 612 45.99 24.05 5.54
C ASP A 612 44.82 23.25 4.94
N GLY A 613 43.76 23.85 4.40
CA GLY A 613 43.66 25.18 3.82
C GLY A 613 42.94 25.07 2.47
N ASP A 614 41.67 25.49 2.51
CA ASP A 614 40.89 26.21 1.49
C ASP A 614 40.91 25.77 0.02
N GLY A 615 39.69 25.55 -0.49
CA GLY A 615 39.43 25.45 -1.92
C GLY A 615 37.94 25.39 -2.30
N ASP A 616 37.09 26.18 -1.63
CA ASP A 616 35.78 26.54 -2.18
C ASP A 616 35.99 27.49 -3.37
N ASP A 617 36.26 26.92 -4.54
CA ASP A 617 36.12 27.56 -5.84
C ASP A 617 36.02 26.41 -6.86
N ASP A 618 34.80 25.94 -7.15
CA ASP A 618 34.56 25.31 -8.45
C ASP A 618 33.29 25.91 -9.09
N ASP A 619 33.59 26.68 -10.10
CA ASP A 619 32.88 27.77 -10.71
C ASP A 619 31.83 27.28 -11.69
N GLY A 620 30.83 26.49 -11.25
CA GLY A 620 29.59 26.27 -12.00
C GLY A 620 29.72 25.72 -13.44
N ILE A 621 30.93 25.34 -13.86
CA ILE A 621 31.28 24.76 -15.15
C ILE A 621 31.99 23.46 -14.84
N ALA A 622 31.24 22.37 -14.85
CA ALA A 622 31.87 21.05 -14.88
C ALA A 622 32.50 20.89 -16.27
N ASN A 623 33.82 20.87 -16.31
CA ASN A 623 34.56 20.30 -17.42
C ASN A 623 34.32 18.78 -17.36
N ASN A 624 33.79 18.17 -18.44
CA ASN A 624 33.58 16.71 -18.58
C ASN A 624 34.91 15.95 -18.65
N SER A 625 35.77 16.09 -17.64
CA SER A 625 37.15 15.61 -17.71
C SER A 625 37.60 14.98 -16.40
N GLU A 626 36.81 14.10 -15.81
CA GLU A 626 37.32 13.10 -14.86
C GLU A 626 36.51 11.80 -14.96
N GLY A 627 37.02 10.88 -15.80
CA GLY A 627 36.84 9.43 -15.67
C GLY A 627 35.71 8.76 -16.47
N ASP A 628 34.59 9.43 -16.74
CA ASP A 628 33.41 8.78 -17.36
C ASP A 628 32.88 9.65 -18.51
N ILE A 629 33.56 9.57 -19.67
CA ILE A 629 33.17 10.32 -20.87
C ILE A 629 32.06 9.53 -21.56
N ASP A 630 30.82 9.75 -21.15
CA ASP A 630 29.66 9.30 -21.93
C ASP A 630 29.64 10.12 -23.25
N PRO A 631 29.91 9.51 -24.41
CA PRO A 631 29.93 10.23 -25.69
C PRO A 631 28.56 10.81 -26.05
N CYS A 632 27.49 10.31 -25.43
CA CYS A 632 26.11 10.72 -25.61
C CYS A 632 25.62 11.76 -24.62
N ALA A 633 26.34 12.02 -23.53
CA ALA A 633 26.01 13.12 -22.64
C ALA A 633 26.17 14.46 -23.37
N ALA A 634 25.10 15.25 -23.42
CA ALA A 634 25.19 16.64 -23.86
C ALA A 634 25.69 17.52 -22.70
N ALA A 635 26.56 18.48 -22.99
CA ALA A 635 27.05 19.41 -21.98
C ALA A 635 25.89 20.25 -21.40
N PHE A 636 25.77 20.29 -20.07
CA PHE A 636 24.83 21.17 -19.36
C PHE A 636 25.40 21.65 -18.02
N THR A 637 24.91 22.79 -17.55
CA THR A 637 25.22 23.32 -16.22
C THR A 637 23.95 23.44 -15.38
N VAL A 638 24.06 23.27 -14.06
CA VAL A 638 22.94 23.47 -13.13
C VAL A 638 23.28 24.63 -12.23
N ASN A 639 22.52 25.73 -12.34
CA ASN A 639 22.74 26.97 -11.60
C ASN A 639 21.42 27.46 -10.99
N ASN A 640 21.37 27.58 -9.66
CA ASN A 640 20.20 28.07 -8.92
C ASN A 640 18.87 27.38 -9.34
N GLY A 641 18.89 26.04 -9.43
CA GLY A 641 17.72 25.24 -9.84
C GLY A 641 17.35 25.33 -11.33
N ARG A 642 18.22 25.89 -12.18
CA ARG A 642 18.01 25.96 -13.63
C ARG A 642 19.07 25.15 -14.36
N ILE A 643 18.67 24.45 -15.42
CA ILE A 643 19.60 23.72 -16.27
C ILE A 643 19.87 24.56 -17.52
N VAL A 644 21.13 24.89 -17.80
CA VAL A 644 21.51 25.60 -19.04
C VAL A 644 22.28 24.65 -19.93
N LEU A 645 21.77 24.41 -21.14
CA LEU A 645 22.40 23.53 -22.11
C LEU A 645 23.62 24.21 -22.74
N GLY A 646 24.78 23.56 -22.67
CA GLY A 646 26.02 23.98 -23.32
C GLY A 646 26.07 23.64 -24.80
N GLU A 647 25.36 22.60 -25.23
CA GLU A 647 25.17 22.20 -26.63
C GLU A 647 23.71 21.83 -26.90
N ALA A 648 23.35 21.51 -28.15
CA ALA A 648 21.98 21.05 -28.43
C ALA A 648 21.74 19.69 -27.76
N ALA A 649 20.51 19.42 -27.30
CA ALA A 649 20.21 18.18 -26.59
C ALA A 649 18.77 17.68 -26.81
N ASP A 650 18.60 16.36 -26.72
CA ASP A 650 17.33 15.71 -26.42
C ASP A 650 17.23 15.51 -24.90
N ILE A 651 16.06 15.76 -24.33
CA ILE A 651 15.81 15.62 -22.89
C ILE A 651 14.64 14.67 -22.67
N SER A 652 14.86 13.59 -21.92
CA SER A 652 13.79 12.77 -21.37
C SER A 652 13.54 13.13 -19.91
N PHE A 653 12.28 13.00 -19.50
CA PHE A 653 11.79 13.24 -18.14
C PHE A 653 11.14 11.95 -17.68
N ARG A 654 11.64 11.36 -16.61
CA ARG A 654 11.05 10.21 -15.94
C ARG A 654 10.57 10.62 -14.55
N ALA A 655 9.28 10.51 -14.28
CA ALA A 655 8.77 10.62 -12.91
C ALA A 655 9.18 9.37 -12.14
N LEU A 656 9.99 9.53 -11.09
CA LEU A 656 10.40 8.41 -10.23
C LEU A 656 9.28 8.06 -9.23
N GLY A 657 8.53 9.06 -8.80
CA GLY A 657 7.38 8.94 -7.90
C GLY A 657 6.96 10.28 -7.32
N SER A 658 5.81 10.30 -6.66
CA SER A 658 5.33 11.40 -5.82
C SER A 658 4.81 10.83 -4.50
N HIS A 659 4.90 11.59 -3.43
CA HIS A 659 4.26 11.24 -2.16
C HIS A 659 3.98 12.50 -1.35
N VAL A 660 2.77 13.02 -1.47
CA VAL A 660 2.32 14.21 -0.73
C VAL A 660 0.88 14.03 -0.27
N THR A 661 0.59 14.35 1.00
CA THR A 661 -0.74 14.13 1.60
C THR A 661 -1.23 15.36 2.32
N TYR A 662 -2.56 15.58 2.37
CA TYR A 662 -3.12 16.71 3.10
C TYR A 662 -3.12 16.44 4.63
N GLY A 663 -2.01 16.74 5.29
CA GLY A 663 -1.80 16.44 6.71
C GLY A 663 -1.38 14.98 6.96
N LYS A 664 -0.88 14.68 8.17
CA LYS A 664 -0.36 13.34 8.53
C LYS A 664 -1.46 12.28 8.42
N GLY A 665 -1.28 11.29 7.54
CA GLY A 665 -2.27 10.24 7.26
C GLY A 665 -3.50 10.73 6.48
N GLY A 666 -3.43 11.97 5.98
CA GLY A 666 -4.47 12.56 5.17
C GLY A 666 -4.43 12.03 3.73
N PRO A 667 -5.43 12.43 2.93
CA PRO A 667 -5.53 11.96 1.57
C PRO A 667 -4.51 12.62 0.63
N GLU A 668 -4.08 11.87 -0.38
CA GLU A 668 -3.05 12.24 -1.36
C GLU A 668 -3.40 13.50 -2.17
N ILE A 669 -2.38 14.33 -2.41
CA ILE A 669 -2.42 15.55 -3.20
C ILE A 669 -1.90 15.25 -4.61
N GLU A 670 -2.67 15.58 -5.65
CA GLU A 670 -2.22 15.32 -7.03
C GLU A 670 -1.08 16.28 -7.40
N VAL A 671 0.03 15.77 -7.94
CA VAL A 671 1.19 16.57 -8.38
C VAL A 671 1.27 16.61 -9.90
N ARG A 672 1.38 17.81 -10.46
CA ARG A 672 1.41 18.03 -11.92
C ARG A 672 2.61 18.86 -12.31
N LEU A 673 3.22 18.52 -13.44
CA LEU A 673 4.48 19.13 -13.86
C LEU A 673 4.37 19.88 -15.20
N ASN A 674 5.12 20.97 -15.30
CA ASN A 674 5.39 21.67 -16.55
C ASN A 674 6.89 21.92 -16.67
N VAL A 675 7.35 22.05 -17.91
CA VAL A 675 8.72 22.41 -18.27
C VAL A 675 8.72 23.63 -19.19
N SER A 676 9.72 24.47 -19.02
CA SER A 676 10.05 25.57 -19.93
C SER A 676 11.45 25.34 -20.49
N THR A 677 11.67 25.64 -21.77
CA THR A 677 13.00 25.61 -22.41
C THR A 677 13.57 27.00 -22.70
N ASP A 678 12.79 28.06 -22.44
CA ASP A 678 13.11 29.46 -22.73
C ASP A 678 13.22 30.32 -21.46
N GLY A 679 13.63 29.68 -20.34
CA GLY A 679 13.85 30.37 -19.07
C GLY A 679 12.58 30.83 -18.37
N GLY A 680 11.43 30.18 -18.64
CA GLY A 680 10.14 30.43 -17.98
C GLY A 680 9.17 31.31 -18.76
N SER A 681 9.49 31.66 -20.02
CA SER A 681 8.64 32.53 -20.85
C SER A 681 7.47 31.76 -21.46
N THR A 682 7.68 30.51 -21.86
CA THR A 682 6.66 29.57 -22.30
C THR A 682 6.75 28.27 -21.53
N TRP A 683 5.61 27.60 -21.38
CA TRP A 683 5.46 26.39 -20.57
C TRP A 683 4.78 25.29 -21.38
N ARG A 684 5.36 24.09 -21.36
CA ARG A 684 4.78 22.85 -21.86
C ARG A 684 4.46 21.95 -20.68
N SER A 685 3.27 21.36 -20.65
CA SER A 685 2.95 20.36 -19.63
C SER A 685 3.70 19.05 -19.89
N LEU A 686 4.28 18.51 -18.83
CA LEU A 686 4.84 17.16 -18.82
C LEU A 686 3.74 16.16 -18.46
N PHE A 687 3.87 14.92 -18.94
CA PHE A 687 3.00 13.78 -18.60
C PHE A 687 1.50 14.03 -18.90
N GLY A 688 1.23 14.97 -19.82
CA GLY A 688 -0.13 15.39 -20.17
C GLY A 688 -0.88 16.15 -19.06
N PHE A 689 -0.15 16.81 -18.14
CA PHE A 689 -0.70 17.58 -17.01
C PHE A 689 -1.63 16.77 -16.08
N LYS A 690 -1.27 15.51 -15.86
CA LYS A 690 -1.93 14.61 -14.92
C LYS A 690 -1.12 14.53 -13.63
N ASP A 691 -1.76 13.94 -12.63
CA ASP A 691 -1.07 13.43 -11.45
C ASP A 691 0.07 12.49 -11.86
N ILE A 692 1.18 12.53 -11.12
CA ILE A 692 2.35 11.68 -11.36
C ILE A 692 2.49 10.68 -10.20
N ASP A 693 2.49 9.40 -10.50
CA ASP A 693 2.55 8.34 -9.48
C ASP A 693 3.91 7.61 -9.49
N GLY A 694 4.69 7.75 -10.59
CA GLY A 694 5.97 7.08 -10.83
C GLY A 694 5.92 6.15 -12.05
N GLY A 695 6.98 6.18 -12.85
CA GLY A 695 7.12 5.40 -14.09
C GLY A 695 6.62 6.12 -15.36
N GLU A 696 6.12 7.34 -15.27
CA GLU A 696 5.76 8.14 -16.45
C GLU A 696 6.99 8.73 -17.14
N ASP A 697 7.00 8.67 -18.48
CA ASP A 697 8.04 9.25 -19.32
C ASP A 697 7.47 10.34 -20.26
N ASP A 698 8.24 11.40 -20.50
CA ASP A 698 7.98 12.44 -21.51
C ASP A 698 9.32 12.91 -22.10
N TYR A 699 9.32 13.48 -23.30
CA TYR A 699 10.56 13.85 -23.98
C TYR A 699 10.44 15.16 -24.76
N LEU A 700 11.59 15.81 -24.95
CA LEU A 700 11.78 16.99 -25.77
C LEU A 700 12.97 16.72 -26.68
N THR A 701 12.79 16.85 -27.99
CA THR A 701 13.87 16.65 -28.96
C THR A 701 14.38 17.98 -29.50
N ASP A 702 15.64 17.97 -29.95
CA ASP A 702 16.30 19.04 -30.68
C ASP A 702 16.30 20.40 -29.95
N ILE A 703 16.48 20.39 -28.63
CA ILE A 703 16.53 21.63 -27.86
C ILE A 703 17.86 22.35 -28.16
N PRO A 704 17.84 23.63 -28.59
CA PRO A 704 19.07 24.34 -28.95
C PRO A 704 20.03 24.56 -27.77
N SER A 705 21.34 24.62 -28.07
CA SER A 705 22.37 25.12 -27.15
C SER A 705 22.00 26.51 -26.60
N GLY A 706 22.30 26.76 -25.33
CA GLY A 706 21.97 27.98 -24.60
C GLY A 706 20.53 28.03 -24.06
N SER A 707 19.69 27.03 -24.35
CA SER A 707 18.35 26.93 -23.77
C SER A 707 18.42 26.74 -22.26
N THR A 708 17.44 27.32 -21.55
CA THR A 708 17.35 27.25 -20.09
C THR A 708 16.13 26.43 -19.71
N ILE A 709 16.36 25.25 -19.13
CA ILE A 709 15.32 24.33 -18.68
C ILE A 709 14.91 24.67 -17.25
N ILE A 710 13.61 24.88 -17.06
CA ILE A 710 13.00 25.17 -15.75
C ILE A 710 11.80 24.24 -15.56
N LEU A 711 11.70 23.62 -14.39
CA LEU A 711 10.54 22.83 -13.97
C LEU A 711 9.59 23.67 -13.12
N LYS A 712 8.30 23.40 -13.27
CA LYS A 712 7.23 23.92 -12.41
C LYS A 712 6.35 22.78 -11.95
N ALA A 713 6.11 22.71 -10.65
CA ALA A 713 5.24 21.75 -10.01
C ALA A 713 3.97 22.43 -9.47
N GLU A 714 2.84 21.75 -9.59
CA GLU A 714 1.57 22.12 -8.97
C GLU A 714 1.04 20.93 -8.18
N GLY A 715 1.00 21.07 -6.85
CA GLY A 715 0.20 20.20 -5.98
C GLY A 715 -1.22 20.71 -5.93
N ARG A 716 -2.20 19.87 -6.25
CA ARG A 716 -3.60 20.24 -6.25
C ARG A 716 -4.48 19.12 -5.74
N ARG A 717 -5.28 19.44 -4.73
CA ARG A 717 -6.30 18.55 -4.19
C ARG A 717 -7.60 19.30 -3.98
N SER A 718 -8.46 19.28 -5.00
CA SER A 718 -9.75 20.00 -4.99
C SER A 718 -9.58 21.45 -4.51
N TRP A 719 -10.38 21.90 -3.55
CA TRP A 719 -10.23 23.18 -2.84
C TRP A 719 -9.34 23.09 -1.58
N LEU A 720 -9.04 21.88 -1.09
CA LEU A 720 -8.34 21.63 0.18
C LEU A 720 -6.85 21.98 0.11
N PHE A 721 -6.22 21.82 -1.05
CA PHE A 721 -4.80 22.16 -1.21
C PHE A 721 -4.52 22.63 -2.62
N ARG A 722 -3.81 23.75 -2.76
CA ARG A 722 -3.24 24.19 -4.03
C ARG A 722 -1.96 24.96 -3.80
N GLN A 723 -0.85 24.36 -4.22
CA GLN A 723 0.47 25.00 -4.20
C GLN A 723 1.11 24.92 -5.57
N GLN A 724 1.65 26.04 -6.06
CA GLN A 724 2.46 26.09 -7.27
C GLN A 724 3.85 26.60 -6.93
N THR A 725 4.88 25.94 -7.45
CA THR A 725 6.27 26.32 -7.28
C THR A 725 7.07 26.08 -8.55
N GLN A 726 8.15 26.83 -8.75
CA GLN A 726 9.02 26.65 -9.92
C GLN A 726 10.50 26.69 -9.53
N ALA A 727 11.35 26.02 -10.31
CA ALA A 727 12.76 25.98 -10.04
C ALA A 727 13.41 27.37 -10.28
N GLY A 728 14.26 27.80 -9.35
CA GLY A 728 14.95 29.08 -9.44
C GLY A 728 14.06 30.33 -9.28
N ASP A 729 12.93 30.22 -8.56
CA ASP A 729 12.13 31.36 -8.07
C ASP A 729 12.56 31.89 -6.69
N GLY A 730 13.59 31.27 -6.08
CA GLY A 730 14.08 31.62 -4.75
C GLY A 730 13.32 30.96 -3.59
N SER A 731 12.27 30.17 -3.85
CA SER A 731 11.53 29.44 -2.81
C SER A 731 12.31 28.27 -2.21
N GLY A 732 13.29 27.72 -2.95
CA GLY A 732 14.04 26.53 -2.56
C GLY A 732 13.25 25.22 -2.62
N ARG A 733 12.01 25.25 -3.13
CA ARG A 733 11.06 24.13 -3.17
C ARG A 733 11.31 23.12 -4.29
N ILE A 734 12.00 23.52 -5.35
CA ILE A 734 12.51 22.59 -6.36
C ILE A 734 14.03 22.69 -6.35
N LYS A 735 14.70 21.57 -6.08
CA LYS A 735 16.15 21.46 -6.09
C LYS A 735 16.57 20.48 -7.17
N ILE A 736 17.57 20.84 -7.97
CA ILE A 736 18.11 20.02 -9.05
C ILE A 736 19.54 19.69 -8.73
N PHE A 737 19.87 18.40 -8.74
CA PHE A 737 21.15 17.84 -8.37
C PHE A 737 21.80 17.12 -9.55
N ARG A 738 23.13 17.23 -9.63
CA ARG A 738 23.99 16.42 -10.49
C ARG A 738 24.56 15.25 -9.72
N ARG A 739 25.12 14.28 -10.45
CA ARG A 739 25.87 13.15 -9.90
C ARG A 739 26.89 13.62 -8.85
N LYS A 740 26.94 12.90 -7.73
CA LYS A 740 27.83 13.11 -6.57
C LYS A 740 27.67 14.44 -5.83
N GLN A 741 26.70 15.30 -6.18
CA GLN A 741 26.39 16.47 -5.36
C GLN A 741 25.77 16.04 -4.03
N SER A 742 26.05 16.81 -2.97
CA SER A 742 25.39 16.61 -1.68
C SER A 742 23.87 16.72 -1.82
N ASP A 743 23.17 15.81 -1.16
CA ASP A 743 21.71 15.78 -1.09
C ASP A 743 21.15 16.99 -0.30
N PRO A 744 19.82 17.15 -0.19
CA PRO A 744 19.26 18.16 0.71
C PRO A 744 19.77 17.98 2.15
N ASN A 745 20.28 19.08 2.73
CA ASN A 745 20.65 19.11 4.15
C ASN A 745 19.39 19.27 5.04
N THR A 746 18.56 18.23 5.09
CA THR A 746 17.37 18.14 5.96
C THR A 746 17.45 16.90 6.86
N THR A 747 16.65 16.86 7.92
CA THR A 747 16.65 15.74 8.87
C THR A 747 16.20 14.43 8.22
N ILE A 748 15.37 14.51 7.18
CA ILE A 748 14.82 13.33 6.49
C ILE A 748 15.87 12.68 5.60
N PHE A 749 16.66 13.44 4.85
CA PHE A 749 17.77 12.89 4.05
C PHE A 749 18.95 12.43 4.91
N ALA A 750 19.07 12.91 6.15
CA ALA A 750 20.03 12.39 7.11
C ALA A 750 19.63 10.99 7.65
N THR A 751 18.39 10.55 7.42
CA THR A 751 17.86 9.26 7.86
C THR A 751 17.32 8.47 6.65
N PRO A 752 18.15 7.67 5.94
CA PRO A 752 17.77 7.01 4.70
C PRO A 752 16.51 6.13 4.77
N SER A 753 16.16 5.58 5.94
CA SER A 753 14.93 4.81 6.16
C SER A 753 13.64 5.64 6.04
N LYS A 754 13.71 6.95 6.30
CA LYS A 754 12.59 7.89 6.13
C LYS A 754 12.38 8.34 4.68
N LEU A 755 13.31 7.99 3.78
CA LEU A 755 13.17 8.22 2.36
C LEU A 755 12.31 7.13 1.70
N LYS A 756 11.32 7.55 0.91
CA LYS A 756 10.57 6.75 -0.04
C LYS A 756 11.52 6.08 -1.03
N SER A 757 11.17 4.86 -1.44
CA SER A 757 12.00 4.00 -2.30
C SER A 757 12.49 4.70 -3.58
N PHE A 758 11.64 5.52 -4.20
CA PHE A 758 11.95 6.22 -5.44
C PHE A 758 12.99 7.35 -5.29
N VAL A 759 13.20 7.90 -4.09
CA VAL A 759 14.30 8.83 -3.78
C VAL A 759 15.48 8.09 -3.16
N ARG A 760 15.22 7.15 -2.24
CA ARG A 760 16.23 6.38 -1.50
C ARG A 760 17.22 5.67 -2.43
N THR A 761 16.74 5.07 -3.52
CA THR A 761 17.59 4.39 -4.52
C THR A 761 18.53 5.33 -5.28
N ARG A 762 18.34 6.64 -5.17
CA ARG A 762 19.16 7.68 -5.84
C ARG A 762 20.02 8.48 -4.86
N ILE A 763 20.04 8.13 -3.58
CA ILE A 763 20.86 8.78 -2.55
C ILE A 763 21.73 7.71 -1.89
N SER A 764 23.04 7.91 -1.88
CA SER A 764 23.97 7.07 -1.12
C SER A 764 25.03 7.93 -0.47
N SER A 765 25.35 7.66 0.80
CA SER A 765 26.37 8.39 1.55
C SER A 765 26.21 9.93 1.50
N ARG A 766 24.96 10.41 1.63
CA ARG A 766 24.58 11.84 1.55
C ARG A 766 24.89 12.52 0.20
N LYS A 767 25.06 11.72 -0.86
CA LYS A 767 25.30 12.19 -2.23
C LYS A 767 24.26 11.64 -3.17
N VAL A 768 23.93 12.44 -4.18
CA VAL A 768 23.00 12.06 -5.26
C VAL A 768 23.70 11.14 -6.26
N MET A 769 23.14 9.95 -6.45
CA MET A 769 23.65 8.90 -7.31
C MET A 769 22.79 8.79 -8.58
N VAL A 770 23.16 9.57 -9.59
CA VAL A 770 22.59 9.55 -10.94
C VAL A 770 23.70 9.44 -11.99
N GLY A 771 23.37 9.07 -13.22
CA GLY A 771 24.31 8.93 -14.34
C GLY A 771 24.96 10.25 -14.77
N ALA A 772 26.01 10.18 -15.60
CA ALA A 772 26.76 11.35 -16.06
C ALA A 772 25.93 12.29 -16.96
N LYS A 773 24.96 11.73 -17.71
CA LYS A 773 23.97 12.45 -18.53
C LYS A 773 22.70 12.82 -17.77
N GLU A 774 22.62 12.54 -16.47
CA GLU A 774 21.38 12.67 -15.70
C GLU A 774 21.42 13.82 -14.69
N ALA A 775 20.25 14.40 -14.42
CA ALA A 775 20.01 15.32 -13.32
C ALA A 775 18.76 14.90 -12.54
N LEU A 776 18.82 14.96 -11.21
CA LEU A 776 17.69 14.64 -10.33
C LEU A 776 17.03 15.92 -9.83
N ALA A 777 15.75 16.10 -10.12
CA ALA A 777 14.93 17.17 -9.56
C ALA A 777 14.05 16.63 -8.43
N LEU A 778 14.15 17.24 -7.25
CA LEU A 778 13.34 16.92 -6.06
C LEU A 778 12.45 18.12 -5.71
N VAL A 779 11.19 17.84 -5.40
CA VAL A 779 10.12 18.83 -5.23
C VAL A 779 9.54 18.72 -3.83
N GLU A 780 9.27 19.89 -3.23
CA GLU A 780 8.67 20.08 -1.91
C GLU A 780 7.57 21.16 -1.97
N LEU A 781 6.32 20.75 -1.76
CA LEU A 781 5.10 21.54 -1.89
C LEU A 781 4.51 21.95 -0.54
N GLN A 782 4.90 21.34 0.57
CA GLN A 782 4.33 21.63 1.88
C GLN A 782 5.33 22.39 2.75
N ASP A 783 6.34 21.69 3.25
CA ASP A 783 7.24 22.18 4.30
C ASP A 783 8.50 22.83 3.73
N LEU A 784 9.18 23.68 4.48
CA LEU A 784 10.50 24.22 4.11
C LEU A 784 11.38 24.26 5.35
N GLY A 785 12.68 23.99 5.20
CA GLY A 785 13.64 24.00 6.30
C GLY A 785 14.13 22.59 6.67
N SER A 786 14.42 22.36 7.95
CA SER A 786 15.01 21.09 8.43
C SER A 786 14.06 19.91 8.30
N GLY A 787 12.74 20.12 8.36
CA GLY A 787 11.71 19.09 8.22
C GLY A 787 11.23 18.83 6.78
N ALA A 788 11.75 19.53 5.78
CA ALA A 788 11.37 19.32 4.39
C ALA A 788 11.85 17.94 3.91
N ASP A 789 10.95 17.21 3.25
CA ASP A 789 11.18 15.85 2.82
C ASP A 789 11.57 15.75 1.35
N PHE A 790 11.27 16.77 0.53
CA PHE A 790 11.53 16.82 -0.92
C PHE A 790 11.09 15.56 -1.68
N GLN A 791 10.04 14.89 -1.20
CA GLN A 791 9.49 13.66 -1.76
C GLN A 791 8.11 13.83 -2.37
N ASP A 792 7.57 15.05 -2.30
CA ASP A 792 6.32 15.39 -2.96
C ASP A 792 6.39 15.14 -4.46
N ALA A 793 7.56 15.25 -5.11
CA ALA A 793 7.83 14.60 -6.39
C ALA A 793 9.34 14.47 -6.66
N ALA A 794 9.72 13.39 -7.34
CA ALA A 794 11.08 13.17 -7.84
C ALA A 794 11.09 12.91 -9.35
N ILE A 795 11.90 13.67 -10.09
CA ILE A 795 11.98 13.60 -11.56
C ILE A 795 13.43 13.40 -11.95
N LEU A 796 13.69 12.36 -12.73
CA LEU A 796 14.98 12.13 -13.38
C LEU A 796 14.95 12.74 -14.78
N LEU A 797 15.95 13.56 -15.09
CA LEU A 797 16.12 14.16 -16.41
C LEU A 797 17.35 13.53 -17.05
N THR A 798 17.22 12.96 -18.23
CA THR A 798 18.36 12.44 -19.02
C THR A 798 18.58 13.40 -20.18
N ILE A 799 19.80 13.93 -20.30
CA ILE A 799 20.17 15.02 -21.22
C ILE A 799 21.25 14.51 -22.18
N GLU A 800 20.84 14.25 -23.42
CA GLU A 800 21.67 13.56 -24.42
C GLU A 800 21.87 14.41 -25.65
N LYS A 801 22.93 14.15 -26.41
CA LYS A 801 23.12 14.78 -27.73
C LYS A 801 21.98 14.37 -28.67
N PRO A 802 21.49 15.26 -29.55
CA PRO A 802 20.27 15.01 -30.29
C PRO A 802 20.43 13.85 -31.27
N ALA A 803 19.43 12.97 -31.31
CA ALA A 803 19.44 11.84 -32.24
C ALA A 803 19.42 12.25 -33.71
N SER A 804 18.88 13.44 -33.99
CA SER A 804 18.91 14.05 -35.32
C SER A 804 20.32 14.33 -35.87
N GLN A 805 21.33 14.40 -35.00
CA GLN A 805 22.72 14.64 -35.39
C GLN A 805 23.50 13.34 -35.68
N GLY A 806 22.87 12.17 -35.50
CA GLY A 806 23.44 10.86 -35.82
C GLY A 806 24.64 10.48 -34.95
N ILE A 807 24.81 11.13 -33.79
CA ILE A 807 25.90 10.88 -32.84
C ILE A 807 25.46 9.82 -31.82
N CYS A 808 24.24 9.93 -31.33
CA CYS A 808 23.61 9.02 -30.37
C CYS A 808 22.16 8.87 -30.76
N GLY A 809 21.67 7.65 -30.96
CA GLY A 809 20.39 7.44 -31.63
C GLY A 809 19.99 5.98 -31.62
N GLY A 810 19.48 5.58 -30.47
CA GLY A 810 18.63 4.42 -30.23
C GLY A 810 17.94 4.69 -28.91
N PHE A 811 16.66 5.06 -28.93
CA PHE A 811 15.86 4.89 -27.73
C PHE A 811 15.55 3.40 -27.69
N ASP A 812 16.20 2.68 -26.77
CA ASP A 812 15.94 1.29 -26.47
C ASP A 812 14.54 1.18 -25.84
N ASP A 813 13.52 1.09 -26.68
CA ASP A 813 12.46 0.14 -26.46
C ASP A 813 12.88 -1.12 -27.25
N ASP A 814 13.12 -2.21 -26.51
CA ASP A 814 13.46 -3.59 -26.94
C ASP A 814 14.96 -3.97 -26.95
N ASP A 815 15.39 -4.70 -25.90
CA ASP A 815 16.58 -5.56 -25.93
C ASP A 815 16.20 -6.88 -26.63
N ASP A 816 16.30 -6.89 -27.97
CA ASP A 816 16.21 -8.09 -28.81
C ASP A 816 17.55 -8.26 -29.56
N SER A 817 18.39 -9.19 -29.09
CA SER A 817 19.64 -9.52 -29.79
C SER A 817 19.36 -10.40 -31.00
N SER A 818 19.45 -9.83 -32.20
CA SER A 818 19.57 -10.61 -33.45
C SER A 818 20.96 -10.51 -34.04
N SER A 819 21.43 -11.68 -34.48
CA SER A 819 22.52 -11.99 -35.39
C SER A 819 23.16 -10.83 -36.19
N SER A 820 24.48 -10.72 -36.11
CA SER A 820 25.32 -10.24 -37.21
C SER A 820 26.15 -11.41 -37.75
N SER A 821 25.72 -11.95 -38.88
CA SER A 821 26.57 -12.73 -39.79
C SER A 821 27.10 -11.77 -40.85
N ASP A 822 28.42 -11.60 -40.89
CA ASP A 822 29.10 -10.91 -41.98
C ASP A 822 29.06 -11.74 -43.27
N ASP A 823 28.73 -11.05 -44.36
CA ASP A 823 28.79 -11.54 -45.73
C ASP A 823 30.26 -11.64 -46.20
N ASP A 824 30.62 -12.78 -46.81
CA ASP A 824 31.70 -12.87 -47.78
C ASP A 824 31.15 -13.46 -49.09
N ASP A 825 31.19 -12.64 -50.14
CA ASP A 825 31.10 -13.03 -51.55
C ASP A 825 32.26 -13.98 -51.90
N ASP A 826 32.00 -15.15 -52.50
CA ASP A 826 32.63 -15.48 -53.79
C ASP A 826 31.97 -16.67 -54.54
N SER A 827 32.19 -16.56 -55.85
CA SER A 827 31.62 -17.16 -57.05
C SER A 827 31.80 -18.66 -57.35
N SER A 828 31.05 -19.09 -58.39
CA SER A 828 31.28 -20.19 -59.37
C SER A 828 30.79 -21.59 -58.94
N SER A 829 30.20 -22.46 -59.78
CA SER A 829 29.99 -22.56 -61.23
C SER A 829 29.24 -23.87 -61.51
N ASP A 830 28.43 -23.93 -62.58
CA ASP A 830 28.23 -25.08 -63.50
C ASP A 830 27.66 -26.41 -62.91
N ASP A 831 26.86 -27.26 -63.54
CA ASP A 831 26.38 -27.46 -64.90
C ASP A 831 25.28 -28.57 -64.85
N ASP A 832 24.34 -28.50 -65.78
CA ASP A 832 23.78 -29.60 -66.59
C ASP A 832 23.17 -30.91 -66.00
N ASP A 833 21.87 -31.04 -66.28
CA ASP A 833 21.31 -32.00 -67.26
C ASP A 833 20.64 -33.34 -66.81
N SER A 834 19.47 -33.50 -67.44
CA SER A 834 18.68 -34.68 -67.85
C SER A 834 18.58 -35.96 -66.99
N GLY A 835 17.36 -36.52 -66.95
CA GLY A 835 17.21 -37.98 -66.80
C GLY A 835 15.88 -38.51 -66.28
N SER A 836 14.84 -38.49 -67.12
CA SER A 836 13.59 -39.26 -66.94
C SER A 836 13.83 -40.77 -66.75
N SER A 837 13.16 -41.42 -65.79
CA SER A 837 12.17 -42.52 -66.00
C SER A 837 12.05 -43.52 -64.83
N GLY A 838 10.81 -43.71 -64.37
CA GLY A 838 10.19 -45.04 -64.28
C GLY A 838 10.08 -45.73 -62.91
N GLY A 839 8.87 -45.74 -62.36
CA GLY A 839 8.23 -47.02 -61.99
C GLY A 839 7.95 -47.28 -60.51
N SER A 840 6.73 -46.89 -60.09
CA SER A 840 5.73 -47.68 -59.38
C SER A 840 6.10 -48.40 -58.06
N ASP A 841 5.48 -48.02 -56.93
CA ASP A 841 4.22 -48.59 -56.43
C ASP A 841 3.98 -48.13 -54.97
N ASP A 842 2.77 -47.57 -54.74
CA ASP A 842 1.90 -47.67 -53.56
C ASP A 842 2.46 -47.37 -52.14
N ASP A 843 2.10 -46.22 -51.57
CA ASP A 843 0.94 -46.13 -50.65
C ASP A 843 0.70 -44.70 -50.15
N ASP A 844 -0.59 -44.41 -50.01
CA ASP A 844 -1.27 -43.13 -49.93
C ASP A 844 -1.40 -42.65 -48.48
N GLU A 845 -0.67 -41.59 -48.09
CA GLU A 845 -1.15 -40.62 -47.10
C GLU A 845 -0.90 -39.21 -47.64
N THR A 846 -1.99 -38.59 -48.06
CA THR A 846 -2.05 -37.20 -48.51
C THR A 846 -1.58 -36.27 -47.40
N SER A 847 -0.39 -35.71 -47.57
CA SER A 847 -0.03 -34.42 -46.99
C SER A 847 -1.00 -33.39 -47.56
N GLU A 848 -1.94 -32.92 -46.74
CA GLU A 848 -2.59 -31.65 -47.01
C GLU A 848 -1.48 -30.59 -47.02
N GLU A 849 -1.12 -30.13 -48.21
CA GLU A 849 -0.50 -28.82 -48.35
C GLU A 849 -1.43 -27.85 -47.62
N GLU A 850 -1.00 -27.38 -46.45
CA GLU A 850 -1.67 -26.27 -45.78
C GLU A 850 -1.61 -25.08 -46.74
N SER A 851 -2.67 -24.93 -47.54
CA SER A 851 -3.01 -23.63 -48.07
C SER A 851 -3.12 -22.75 -46.85
N ASN A 852 -2.19 -21.84 -46.64
CA ASN A 852 -2.29 -20.79 -45.63
C ASN A 852 -3.16 -19.70 -46.28
N PRO A 853 -4.50 -19.73 -46.13
CA PRO A 853 -5.33 -18.81 -46.88
C PRO A 853 -5.06 -17.39 -46.38
N ASP A 854 -5.08 -16.45 -47.31
CA ASP A 854 -5.08 -15.04 -46.98
C ASP A 854 -6.40 -14.68 -46.27
N ILE A 855 -6.30 -14.01 -45.12
CA ILE A 855 -7.43 -13.48 -44.37
C ILE A 855 -7.39 -11.95 -44.39
N ALA A 856 -8.57 -11.32 -44.42
CA ALA A 856 -8.68 -9.89 -44.20
C ALA A 856 -8.70 -9.60 -42.70
N ILE A 857 -7.98 -8.55 -42.29
CA ILE A 857 -7.98 -8.03 -40.93
C ILE A 857 -8.18 -6.51 -40.95
N CYS A 858 -8.79 -5.97 -39.90
CA CYS A 858 -8.77 -4.56 -39.57
C CYS A 858 -7.53 -4.32 -38.73
N HIS A 859 -6.50 -3.77 -39.37
CA HIS A 859 -5.22 -3.50 -38.76
C HIS A 859 -5.23 -2.13 -38.07
N PHE A 860 -4.75 -2.08 -36.83
CA PHE A 860 -4.59 -0.88 -36.02
C PHE A 860 -3.09 -0.67 -35.74
N PRO A 861 -2.43 0.25 -36.45
CA PRO A 861 -0.99 0.44 -36.32
C PRO A 861 -0.56 0.74 -34.87
N PRO A 862 0.52 0.11 -34.37
CA PRO A 862 1.12 0.45 -33.09
C PRO A 862 1.41 1.95 -32.99
N GLY A 863 1.04 2.58 -31.87
CA GLY A 863 1.19 4.03 -31.67
C GLY A 863 0.16 4.93 -32.37
N ASN A 864 -0.61 4.43 -33.35
CA ASN A 864 -1.68 5.21 -34.00
C ASN A 864 -2.91 4.36 -34.39
N PRO A 865 -3.66 3.82 -33.40
CA PRO A 865 -4.83 2.98 -33.66
C PRO A 865 -6.00 3.73 -34.32
N ARG A 866 -5.96 5.06 -34.44
CA ARG A 866 -6.96 5.81 -35.22
C ARG A 866 -6.78 5.68 -36.73
N ASN A 867 -5.58 5.31 -37.19
CA ASN A 867 -5.29 5.13 -38.60
C ASN A 867 -5.48 3.67 -39.02
N HIS A 868 -6.66 3.13 -38.74
CA HIS A 868 -6.97 1.73 -39.02
C HIS A 868 -7.13 1.48 -40.52
N THR A 869 -6.66 0.34 -41.01
CA THR A 869 -6.75 -0.03 -42.42
C THR A 869 -7.07 -1.51 -42.58
N THR A 870 -7.88 -1.85 -43.58
CA THR A 870 -8.06 -3.25 -43.96
C THR A 870 -6.78 -3.75 -44.63
N LEU A 871 -6.17 -4.79 -44.05
CA LEU A 871 -5.03 -5.51 -44.62
C LEU A 871 -5.39 -6.95 -44.93
N THR A 872 -4.68 -7.54 -45.88
CA THR A 872 -4.76 -8.96 -46.18
C THR A 872 -3.45 -9.59 -45.73
N ILE A 873 -3.54 -10.53 -44.79
CA ILE A 873 -2.38 -11.23 -44.23
C ILE A 873 -2.57 -12.75 -44.38
N PRO A 874 -1.48 -13.53 -44.45
CA PRO A 874 -1.59 -14.98 -44.33
C PRO A 874 -2.20 -15.36 -42.98
N ARG A 875 -3.07 -16.38 -42.94
CA ARG A 875 -3.71 -16.84 -41.69
C ARG A 875 -2.71 -17.17 -40.57
N SER A 876 -1.54 -17.69 -40.92
CA SER A 876 -0.46 -17.95 -39.94
C SER A 876 0.02 -16.70 -39.21
N SER A 877 -0.13 -15.51 -39.81
CA SER A 877 0.26 -14.23 -39.20
C SER A 877 -0.80 -13.67 -38.24
N TRP A 878 -1.98 -14.29 -38.16
CA TRP A 878 -3.08 -13.83 -37.31
C TRP A 878 -2.69 -13.75 -35.83
N ALA A 879 -1.94 -14.72 -35.31
CA ALA A 879 -1.59 -14.76 -33.88
C ALA A 879 -0.79 -13.50 -33.45
N ALA A 880 0.18 -13.08 -34.27
CA ALA A 880 0.96 -11.87 -34.03
C ALA A 880 0.09 -10.60 -34.15
N HIS A 881 -0.71 -10.50 -35.23
CA HIS A 881 -1.57 -9.33 -35.46
C HIS A 881 -2.66 -9.18 -34.37
N GLY A 882 -3.30 -10.28 -33.97
CA GLY A 882 -4.31 -10.30 -32.91
C GLY A 882 -3.74 -9.93 -31.53
N ALA A 883 -2.48 -10.31 -31.23
CA ALA A 883 -1.82 -9.98 -29.97
C ALA A 883 -1.61 -8.47 -29.77
N HIS A 884 -1.47 -7.71 -30.86
CA HIS A 884 -1.29 -6.25 -30.83
C HIS A 884 -2.58 -5.45 -31.10
N GLY A 885 -3.74 -6.12 -31.13
CA GLY A 885 -5.06 -5.47 -31.14
C GLY A 885 -5.75 -5.33 -32.50
N ASP A 886 -5.29 -6.07 -33.52
CA ASP A 886 -5.97 -6.22 -34.80
C ASP A 886 -7.22 -7.09 -34.70
N ARG A 887 -8.19 -6.87 -35.61
CA ARG A 887 -9.45 -7.63 -35.65
C ARG A 887 -9.56 -8.43 -36.94
N GLN A 888 -10.10 -9.64 -36.86
CA GLN A 888 -10.41 -10.44 -38.04
C GLN A 888 -11.59 -9.84 -38.81
N GLY A 889 -11.51 -9.82 -40.13
CA GLY A 889 -12.49 -9.16 -41.00
C GLY A 889 -12.09 -7.73 -41.39
N GLU A 890 -12.77 -7.15 -42.38
CA GLU A 890 -12.46 -5.80 -42.85
C GLU A 890 -12.83 -4.72 -41.82
N CYS A 891 -12.19 -3.55 -41.83
CA CYS A 891 -12.54 -2.45 -40.92
C CYS A 891 -13.97 -1.93 -41.08
N GLU A 892 -14.55 -2.08 -42.27
CA GLU A 892 -15.95 -1.76 -42.59
C GLU A 892 -16.90 -2.97 -42.40
N GLY A 893 -16.37 -4.11 -41.95
CA GLY A 893 -17.16 -5.28 -41.57
C GLY A 893 -17.73 -5.18 -40.15
N ASP A 894 -18.62 -6.11 -39.82
CA ASP A 894 -19.23 -6.32 -38.50
C ASP A 894 -19.22 -7.83 -38.24
N GLU A 895 -18.14 -8.32 -37.64
CA GLU A 895 -17.84 -9.77 -37.58
C GLU A 895 -18.73 -10.51 -36.57
N ASP A 896 -19.14 -9.85 -35.48
CA ASP A 896 -20.01 -10.43 -34.44
C ASP A 896 -21.50 -10.05 -34.60
N GLY A 897 -21.83 -9.22 -35.58
CA GLY A 897 -23.20 -8.92 -36.01
C GLY A 897 -23.97 -8.05 -35.03
N ASP A 898 -23.26 -7.30 -34.18
CA ASP A 898 -23.84 -6.47 -33.13
C ASP A 898 -24.25 -5.07 -33.65
N GLY A 899 -23.99 -4.81 -34.93
CA GLY A 899 -24.30 -3.58 -35.66
C GLY A 899 -23.23 -2.49 -35.55
N ILE A 900 -22.07 -2.78 -34.96
CA ILE A 900 -20.95 -1.86 -34.82
C ILE A 900 -19.79 -2.34 -35.70
N LEU A 901 -19.24 -1.43 -36.50
CA LEU A 901 -18.13 -1.77 -37.40
C LEU A 901 -16.90 -2.19 -36.60
N ASN A 902 -16.13 -3.13 -37.14
CA ASN A 902 -14.89 -3.65 -36.57
C ASN A 902 -13.90 -2.55 -36.16
N SER A 903 -13.89 -1.43 -36.90
CA SER A 903 -13.08 -0.23 -36.61
C SER A 903 -13.55 0.59 -35.39
N LEU A 904 -14.83 0.54 -35.05
CA LEU A 904 -15.48 1.35 -34.01
C LEU A 904 -15.88 0.55 -32.77
N ASP A 905 -15.82 -0.78 -32.85
CA ASP A 905 -16.22 -1.69 -31.78
C ASP A 905 -15.10 -1.88 -30.74
N LEU A 906 -15.48 -1.66 -29.48
CA LEU A 906 -14.63 -1.84 -28.31
C LEU A 906 -14.67 -3.26 -27.75
N CYS A 907 -15.76 -3.99 -27.97
CA CYS A 907 -16.03 -5.29 -27.37
C CYS A 907 -16.42 -6.31 -28.45
N PRO A 908 -15.44 -6.90 -29.15
CA PRO A 908 -15.73 -7.99 -30.07
C PRO A 908 -16.39 -9.16 -29.33
N ASP A 909 -17.29 -9.85 -30.03
CA ASP A 909 -18.06 -11.01 -29.56
C ASP A 909 -19.18 -10.66 -28.57
N THR A 910 -19.91 -9.57 -28.85
CA THR A 910 -21.04 -9.14 -28.02
C THR A 910 -22.21 -10.11 -28.12
N TYR A 911 -22.46 -10.83 -27.02
CA TYR A 911 -23.55 -11.81 -26.95
C TYR A 911 -24.90 -11.17 -26.54
N MET A 912 -25.96 -11.48 -27.30
CA MET A 912 -27.34 -11.03 -27.04
C MET A 912 -28.32 -12.22 -27.04
N PRO A 913 -29.13 -12.43 -25.98
CA PRO A 913 -29.16 -11.69 -24.72
C PRO A 913 -27.94 -11.97 -23.84
N GLU A 914 -27.44 -10.96 -23.16
CA GLU A 914 -26.29 -11.10 -22.27
C GLU A 914 -26.66 -11.90 -20.98
N PRO A 915 -25.69 -12.57 -20.33
CA PRO A 915 -25.93 -13.34 -19.10
C PRO A 915 -26.13 -12.47 -17.84
N VAL A 916 -25.93 -11.16 -17.94
CA VAL A 916 -26.14 -10.16 -16.87
C VAL A 916 -27.45 -9.39 -17.11
N PRO A 917 -28.29 -9.14 -16.09
CA PRO A 917 -28.13 -9.54 -14.69
C PRO A 917 -28.29 -11.03 -14.44
N THR A 918 -27.55 -11.53 -13.45
CA THR A 918 -27.67 -12.92 -12.98
C THR A 918 -28.94 -13.18 -12.17
N GLU A 919 -29.62 -12.13 -11.69
CA GLU A 919 -30.90 -12.24 -10.99
C GLU A 919 -32.05 -11.54 -11.75
N HIS A 920 -32.41 -10.33 -11.32
CA HIS A 920 -33.53 -9.56 -11.84
C HIS A 920 -33.16 -8.09 -11.98
N MET A 921 -33.76 -7.39 -12.96
CA MET A 921 -33.43 -5.98 -13.17
C MET A 921 -34.09 -5.10 -12.12
N LEU A 922 -33.30 -4.30 -11.41
CA LEU A 922 -33.81 -3.26 -10.51
C LEU A 922 -34.27 -2.00 -11.28
N PHE A 923 -34.90 -1.05 -10.56
CA PHE A 923 -35.31 0.22 -11.13
C PHE A 923 -34.12 0.98 -11.73
N LYS A 924 -34.31 1.52 -12.94
CA LYS A 924 -33.29 2.29 -13.68
C LYS A 924 -31.98 1.52 -13.91
N ARG A 925 -32.04 0.19 -13.98
CA ARG A 925 -30.95 -0.67 -14.44
C ARG A 925 -31.14 -1.13 -15.87
N TYR A 926 -30.04 -1.33 -16.59
CA TYR A 926 -30.00 -1.55 -18.02
C TYR A 926 -29.29 -2.86 -18.36
N ALA A 927 -29.86 -3.65 -19.27
CA ALA A 927 -29.25 -4.88 -19.79
C ALA A 927 -29.85 -5.29 -21.15
N LEU A 928 -29.09 -6.06 -21.94
CA LEU A 928 -29.48 -6.71 -23.19
C LEU A 928 -30.23 -8.02 -22.90
N THR A 929 -31.50 -7.92 -22.52
CA THR A 929 -32.27 -9.10 -22.11
C THR A 929 -32.96 -9.87 -23.24
N ASN A 930 -32.71 -9.49 -24.50
CA ASN A 930 -33.21 -10.17 -25.69
C ASN A 930 -32.22 -9.98 -26.84
N ASP A 931 -32.41 -10.74 -27.92
CA ASP A 931 -31.69 -10.57 -29.19
C ASP A 931 -32.08 -9.24 -29.85
N SER A 932 -31.40 -8.15 -29.46
CA SER A 932 -31.68 -6.76 -29.86
C SER A 932 -30.55 -5.85 -29.41
N HIS A 933 -30.12 -4.95 -30.29
CA HIS A 933 -29.01 -4.02 -30.05
C HIS A 933 -29.40 -2.83 -29.13
N ILE A 934 -30.51 -2.98 -28.39
CA ILE A 934 -31.13 -1.93 -27.57
C ILE A 934 -31.27 -2.44 -26.15
N PHE A 935 -30.67 -1.72 -25.20
CA PHE A 935 -30.77 -2.05 -23.79
C PHE A 935 -32.21 -1.92 -23.29
N ARG A 936 -32.61 -2.83 -22.41
CA ARG A 936 -33.90 -2.76 -21.69
C ARG A 936 -33.70 -2.11 -20.34
N ILE A 937 -34.67 -1.30 -19.91
CA ILE A 937 -34.67 -0.68 -18.58
C ILE A 937 -35.61 -1.39 -17.60
N GLY A 938 -35.09 -1.66 -16.40
CA GLY A 938 -35.76 -2.39 -15.33
C GLY A 938 -36.78 -1.57 -14.55
N PRO A 939 -37.68 -2.25 -13.81
CA PRO A 939 -37.77 -3.72 -13.68
C PRO A 939 -38.63 -4.39 -14.76
N ARG A 940 -39.42 -3.62 -15.52
CA ARG A 940 -40.38 -4.15 -16.52
C ARG A 940 -39.77 -4.43 -17.90
N LYS A 941 -38.43 -4.38 -18.03
CA LYS A 941 -37.69 -4.57 -19.29
C LYS A 941 -38.25 -3.73 -20.44
N LYS A 942 -38.57 -2.47 -20.17
CA LYS A 942 -39.05 -1.55 -21.21
C LYS A 942 -37.91 -1.22 -22.18
N ILE A 943 -38.23 -0.83 -23.41
CA ILE A 943 -37.23 -0.27 -24.33
C ILE A 943 -36.60 0.96 -23.67
N SER A 944 -35.28 1.05 -23.71
CA SER A 944 -34.53 2.22 -23.24
C SER A 944 -33.96 3.01 -24.41
N ASP A 945 -33.40 4.19 -24.10
CA ASP A 945 -32.75 5.05 -25.10
C ASP A 945 -31.29 4.67 -25.39
N PHE A 946 -30.73 3.67 -24.68
CA PHE A 946 -29.35 3.21 -24.91
C PHE A 946 -29.31 2.03 -25.88
N THR A 947 -28.35 2.09 -26.79
CA THR A 947 -28.06 1.08 -27.81
C THR A 947 -26.61 0.64 -27.74
N LEU A 948 -26.25 -0.45 -28.43
CA LEU A 948 -24.85 -0.85 -28.56
C LEU A 948 -23.97 0.23 -29.22
N ASN A 949 -24.55 1.13 -30.02
CA ASN A 949 -23.82 2.28 -30.56
C ASN A 949 -23.39 3.28 -29.47
N ASP A 950 -24.16 3.40 -28.39
CA ASP A 950 -23.80 4.26 -27.25
C ASP A 950 -22.69 3.65 -26.39
N THR A 951 -22.54 2.32 -26.42
CA THR A 951 -21.53 1.56 -25.69
C THR A 951 -20.38 1.06 -26.58
N LYS A 952 -20.37 1.46 -27.86
CA LYS A 952 -19.39 1.02 -28.87
C LYS A 952 -19.25 -0.50 -28.91
N GLY A 953 -20.39 -1.19 -29.00
CA GLY A 953 -20.50 -2.64 -29.07
C GLY A 953 -20.62 -3.33 -27.72
N CYS A 954 -20.16 -2.74 -26.62
CA CYS A 954 -20.13 -3.45 -25.33
C CYS A 954 -21.50 -3.67 -24.67
N SER A 955 -21.76 -4.91 -24.23
CA SER A 955 -22.84 -5.28 -23.31
C SER A 955 -22.59 -4.80 -21.87
N CYS A 956 -23.59 -4.90 -21.00
CA CYS A 956 -23.40 -4.57 -19.59
C CYS A 956 -22.38 -5.49 -18.91
N GLU A 957 -22.41 -6.79 -19.21
CA GLU A 957 -21.43 -7.76 -18.71
C GLU A 957 -20.01 -7.35 -19.10
N GLN A 958 -19.77 -7.11 -20.40
CA GLN A 958 -18.43 -6.79 -20.91
C GLN A 958 -17.92 -5.49 -20.28
N LEU A 959 -18.78 -4.48 -20.10
CA LEU A 959 -18.44 -3.25 -19.38
C LEU A 959 -18.05 -3.50 -17.92
N ILE A 960 -18.72 -4.43 -17.23
CA ILE A 960 -18.35 -4.80 -15.86
C ILE A 960 -17.02 -5.57 -15.86
N ASP A 961 -16.78 -6.47 -16.81
CA ASP A 961 -15.52 -7.22 -16.91
C ASP A 961 -14.32 -6.31 -17.14
N VAL A 962 -14.47 -5.25 -17.95
CA VAL A 962 -13.47 -4.18 -18.10
C VAL A 962 -13.24 -3.47 -16.78
N SER A 963 -14.31 -3.14 -16.06
CA SER A 963 -14.24 -2.42 -14.79
C SER A 963 -13.56 -3.23 -13.69
N GLU A 964 -13.80 -4.55 -13.67
CA GLU A 964 -13.19 -5.49 -12.72
C GLU A 964 -11.79 -5.95 -13.16
N GLY A 965 -11.32 -5.54 -14.34
CA GLY A 965 -10.03 -5.98 -14.90
C GLY A 965 -9.98 -7.46 -15.29
N LYS A 966 -11.14 -8.13 -15.42
CA LYS A 966 -11.22 -9.55 -15.81
C LYS A 966 -10.90 -9.79 -17.28
N LYS A 967 -11.26 -8.82 -18.13
CA LYS A 967 -10.98 -8.84 -19.56
C LYS A 967 -10.60 -7.45 -20.03
N SER A 968 -9.59 -7.37 -20.89
CA SER A 968 -8.99 -6.10 -21.31
C SER A 968 -9.76 -5.39 -22.42
N TYR A 969 -10.48 -6.12 -23.30
CA TYR A 969 -11.19 -5.63 -24.49
C TYR A 969 -10.38 -4.53 -25.25
N ARG A 970 -10.98 -3.73 -26.13
CA ARG A 970 -10.26 -2.64 -26.81
C ARG A 970 -10.34 -1.31 -26.08
N PHE A 971 -10.27 -1.34 -24.75
CA PHE A 971 -10.26 -0.15 -23.91
C PHE A 971 -8.86 0.46 -23.75
N SER A 972 -7.81 -0.28 -24.06
CA SER A 972 -6.41 0.18 -23.99
C SER A 972 -6.15 1.41 -24.85
N GLN A 973 -6.76 1.50 -26.03
CA GLN A 973 -6.68 2.69 -26.91
C GLN A 973 -7.40 3.93 -26.35
N TYR A 974 -8.20 3.77 -25.28
CA TYR A 974 -8.82 4.86 -24.52
C TYR A 974 -8.38 4.81 -23.04
N PRO A 975 -7.11 5.09 -22.70
CA PRO A 975 -6.58 4.89 -21.34
C PRO A 975 -7.37 5.64 -20.24
N ARG A 976 -7.90 6.83 -20.57
CA ARG A 976 -8.76 7.61 -19.66
C ARG A 976 -10.07 6.89 -19.36
N LEU A 977 -10.73 6.35 -20.39
CA LEU A 977 -11.97 5.60 -20.24
C LEU A 977 -11.71 4.28 -19.51
N LYS A 978 -10.65 3.55 -19.87
CA LYS A 978 -10.23 2.31 -19.18
C LYS A 978 -10.00 2.56 -17.69
N ARG A 979 -9.29 3.62 -17.33
CA ARG A 979 -9.04 3.98 -15.92
C ARG A 979 -10.32 4.36 -15.18
N GLN A 980 -11.21 5.14 -15.80
CA GLN A 980 -12.52 5.49 -15.21
C GLN A 980 -13.40 4.26 -14.97
N MET A 981 -13.33 3.27 -15.88
CA MET A 981 -14.01 1.99 -15.71
C MET A 981 -13.38 1.18 -14.58
N ARG A 982 -12.04 1.11 -14.51
CA ARG A 982 -11.30 0.42 -13.42
C ARG A 982 -11.40 1.09 -12.05
N SER A 983 -11.73 2.38 -11.99
CA SER A 983 -11.93 3.11 -10.73
C SER A 983 -13.35 2.99 -10.16
N LEU A 984 -14.24 2.22 -10.80
CA LEU A 984 -15.57 1.97 -10.23
C LEU A 984 -15.43 1.12 -8.95
N PHE A 985 -15.98 1.60 -7.84
CA PHE A 985 -15.90 0.86 -6.57
C PHE A 985 -16.47 -0.57 -6.72
N PRO A 986 -15.88 -1.58 -6.04
CA PRO A 986 -16.31 -2.98 -6.14
C PRO A 986 -17.79 -3.25 -5.81
N PHE A 987 -18.47 -2.38 -5.05
CA PHE A 987 -19.90 -2.52 -4.80
C PHE A 987 -20.77 -2.12 -6.01
N TYR A 988 -20.30 -1.18 -6.85
CA TYR A 988 -21.02 -0.78 -8.07
C TYR A 988 -21.03 -1.89 -9.12
N THR A 989 -19.89 -2.58 -9.32
CA THR A 989 -19.75 -3.68 -10.27
C THR A 989 -20.50 -4.94 -9.80
N ARG A 990 -20.41 -5.29 -8.51
CA ARG A 990 -21.22 -6.37 -7.91
C ARG A 990 -22.72 -6.15 -8.07
N GLY A 991 -23.20 -4.94 -7.77
CA GLY A 991 -24.61 -4.59 -7.96
C GLY A 991 -25.04 -4.56 -9.43
N ALA A 992 -24.14 -4.16 -10.34
CA ALA A 992 -24.42 -4.21 -11.78
C ALA A 992 -24.52 -5.64 -12.31
N ARG A 993 -23.67 -6.56 -11.82
CA ARG A 993 -23.69 -7.98 -12.20
C ARG A 993 -24.98 -8.68 -11.74
N GLN A 994 -25.46 -8.36 -10.54
CA GLN A 994 -26.70 -8.95 -9.99
C GLN A 994 -27.97 -8.34 -10.59
N PHE A 995 -27.99 -7.02 -10.85
CA PHE A 995 -29.24 -6.29 -11.11
C PHE A 995 -29.27 -5.44 -12.40
N GLY A 996 -28.18 -5.43 -13.16
CA GLY A 996 -28.02 -4.69 -14.42
C GLY A 996 -27.26 -3.37 -14.24
N CYS A 997 -26.70 -2.86 -15.33
CA CYS A 997 -25.84 -1.67 -15.32
C CYS A 997 -26.61 -0.42 -14.94
N GLY A 998 -25.95 0.51 -14.26
CA GLY A 998 -26.49 1.84 -14.02
C GLY A 998 -26.34 2.74 -15.24
N LYS A 999 -27.15 3.80 -15.32
CA LYS A 999 -27.07 4.82 -16.38
C LYS A 999 -25.68 5.47 -16.49
N ALA A 1000 -24.97 5.58 -15.36
CA ALA A 1000 -23.64 6.17 -15.30
C ALA A 1000 -22.60 5.35 -16.10
N ILE A 1001 -22.62 4.01 -15.98
CA ILE A 1001 -21.70 3.12 -16.70
C ILE A 1001 -21.93 3.24 -18.21
N LEU A 1002 -23.17 3.21 -18.67
CA LEU A 1002 -23.49 3.35 -20.10
C LEU A 1002 -23.13 4.74 -20.66
N ARG A 1003 -23.37 5.82 -19.89
CA ARG A 1003 -23.00 7.19 -20.32
C ARG A 1003 -21.50 7.46 -20.29
N MET A 1004 -20.74 6.72 -19.49
CA MET A 1004 -19.29 6.86 -19.40
C MET A 1004 -18.65 6.55 -20.76
N ILE A 1005 -19.14 5.53 -21.45
CA ILE A 1005 -18.69 5.18 -22.80
C ILE A 1005 -19.13 6.23 -23.82
N GLN A 1006 -20.42 6.57 -23.80
CA GLN A 1006 -21.03 7.54 -24.73
C GLN A 1006 -20.32 8.90 -24.75
N ARG A 1007 -19.78 9.37 -23.62
CA ARG A 1007 -19.15 10.69 -23.47
C ARG A 1007 -17.67 10.72 -23.79
N ASN A 1008 -16.95 9.61 -23.58
CA ASN A 1008 -15.49 9.57 -23.62
C ASN A 1008 -14.92 8.90 -24.88
N ALA A 1009 -15.77 8.33 -25.75
CA ALA A 1009 -15.38 7.63 -26.96
C ALA A 1009 -15.57 8.47 -28.26
N ASN A 1010 -15.52 9.80 -28.14
CA ASN A 1010 -15.54 10.76 -29.27
C ASN A 1010 -14.24 11.53 -29.35
#